data_AF-G9WJC6-F1
#
_entry.id   AF-G9WJC6-F1
#
_cell.length_a   1.000
_cell.length_b   1.000
_cell.length_c   1.000
_cell.angle_alpha   90.00
_cell.angle_beta   90.00
_cell.angle_gamma   90.00
#
_symmetry.space_group_name_H-M   'P 1'
#
loop_
_entity.id
_entity.type
_entity.pdbx_description
1 polymer ?
#
loop_
_entity_poly.entity_id
_entity_poly.type
_entity_poly.pdbx_seq_one_letter_code
_entity_poly.pdbx_strand_id
1 'polypeptide(L)'
;MRLKEETSLFKSVPRYLISFVFFFLLILVPTIFGFGASADTNVIPNTSVTQSVKQDNQADNTATSSDATNSTSTSPETAATSQPNVLGNTADANSSAASSSDSSDSSSTQQNAPQPGNLPSDNTANNSDTNETPAIPSKFKVGDIVQISASAVSESNGYNLIPHRNWVGKVLSISTVSNGSGYEYMVSFYDGEHNDHVLEQDLSGYSDPVFSVGEKVEIGSYAQNESNGYDLVPHRGWVGIIISQQPFSGSHSFWEYKINFQNGYENDYVLEQDLVPASWEPAAPTISGNDYHVNMSQTNSGSQNDQLLQTALYYASQHPGTNIQLPQGNYSMGAAGPQNLSSTAGNIILSSNTTINGNQTNLIVDGQSIWVGLATGLRAIDGVSNFTMSNLNVKAKDLVNGNFFIVMADHGNNWQVHDNSFTMVNTEGEHIFDLGGIQNSTFSNNKFIGYAPNLKKVARLDMNDGHDYYAEAIQLDASSNNHVWDADYISKIDSDSAEHNAQTQESNNVTISNNQFLPYLDDHGNVLAYSTGVGQHSTPVGNITVTGNLFVNPLVDWVETVWPGHHLAPIHFWSGYNSLNISNNTVIGVFPIPNASAQLVNNQRVVTGSVITAVKYGIRSDGSDDWYIDPNLRIRVTQAGNSLTIVPNSTGRFTFTVPVSWGWDVPNISLYAFSSSADPLNSSDIWQSSMENLALPVATGAKFQVGQQVQIQSFAGTETNGYSLVPRRGWVGTIVSRQPINYSHSQWEYRVTYANGNNNFYVAEQDLTASNWQPSQPAAFQVGTQVQVRSYAQTESNGYNLVPHRNWVGKVTAVRAMKDSNSQYEYSVTYANGQHNDHVLEQDLQTSQLLVGSVGVSSTQQQWLYSIVNDAVTAANTNDLYASIMLAQAILESGWGTSDLALSPNNNLFGIKANKSQFANGSVNLPTTEYDENGRPYTINADFNTYSSILNSFNDYVDKMVHGLSGESSNRYSNVARSIAGSYAQAAINIQQDGYATDPSYSHLLVSVIENYNLNVLDAN
;
A
#
# COMPACT_ATOMS: atom_id res chain seq x y z
N MET A 1 -45.96 -48.92 13.46
CA MET A 1 -47.17 -48.07 13.39
C MET A 1 -46.81 -46.92 12.44
N ARG A 2 -47.51 -46.75 11.31
CA ARG A 2 -48.64 -45.81 11.11
C ARG A 2 -48.29 -44.37 11.53
N LEU A 3 -48.25 -43.33 10.70
CA LEU A 3 -48.40 -43.16 9.22
C LEU A 3 -47.43 -42.00 8.78
N LYS A 4 -47.28 -41.50 7.53
CA LYS A 4 -47.88 -41.72 6.19
C LYS A 4 -46.88 -41.21 5.10
N GLU A 5 -46.61 -41.88 3.98
CA GLU A 5 -47.13 -41.66 2.58
C GLU A 5 -47.85 -40.30 2.34
N GLU A 6 -47.65 -39.55 1.25
CA GLU A 6 -46.81 -39.67 0.03
C GLU A 6 -46.56 -38.21 -0.50
N THR A 7 -46.05 -37.85 -1.69
CA THR A 7 -45.95 -38.50 -3.03
C THR A 7 -44.61 -38.10 -3.71
N SER A 8 -44.52 -38.10 -5.06
CA SER A 8 -43.35 -37.69 -5.86
C SER A 8 -43.76 -37.09 -7.23
N LEU A 9 -42.76 -36.86 -8.13
CA LEU A 9 -42.82 -36.38 -9.55
C LEU A 9 -42.59 -34.86 -9.72
N PHE A 10 -41.85 -34.37 -10.73
CA PHE A 10 -41.48 -34.94 -12.05
C PHE A 10 -39.96 -34.97 -12.37
N LYS A 11 -39.58 -35.53 -13.53
CA LYS A 11 -38.20 -35.65 -14.06
C LYS A 11 -37.96 -34.80 -15.34
N SER A 12 -36.66 -34.71 -15.71
CA SER A 12 -36.04 -34.63 -17.07
C SER A 12 -35.91 -33.31 -17.89
N VAL A 13 -34.67 -32.77 -17.93
CA VAL A 13 -33.73 -32.48 -19.09
C VAL A 13 -34.28 -32.24 -20.54
N PRO A 14 -33.60 -31.45 -21.45
CA PRO A 14 -33.24 -30.01 -21.38
C PRO A 14 -33.28 -29.20 -22.75
N ARG A 15 -32.89 -27.91 -22.71
CA ARG A 15 -32.33 -27.01 -23.79
C ARG A 15 -33.22 -26.36 -24.90
N TYR A 16 -32.79 -25.14 -25.28
CA TYR A 16 -32.93 -24.35 -26.55
C TYR A 16 -34.17 -23.45 -26.89
N LEU A 17 -33.94 -22.12 -26.72
CA LEU A 17 -34.08 -20.97 -27.67
C LEU A 17 -35.41 -20.48 -28.34
N ILE A 18 -35.56 -19.13 -28.32
CA ILE A 18 -36.20 -18.18 -29.31
C ILE A 18 -37.75 -17.91 -29.30
N SER A 19 -38.11 -16.80 -28.63
CA SER A 19 -38.81 -15.56 -29.09
C SER A 19 -40.22 -15.46 -29.75
N PHE A 20 -40.90 -14.33 -29.38
CA PHE A 20 -41.51 -13.25 -30.23
C PHE A 20 -43.06 -13.02 -30.34
N VAL A 21 -43.46 -11.72 -30.31
CA VAL A 21 -44.68 -11.02 -30.88
C VAL A 21 -46.02 -10.89 -30.07
N PHE A 22 -46.11 -9.79 -29.29
CA PHE A 22 -47.04 -8.62 -29.36
C PHE A 22 -48.62 -8.62 -29.31
N PHE A 23 -49.12 -7.57 -28.62
CA PHE A 23 -50.24 -6.60 -28.93
C PHE A 23 -51.69 -6.70 -28.35
N PHE A 24 -52.05 -5.67 -27.52
CA PHE A 24 -53.31 -4.85 -27.49
C PHE A 24 -54.69 -5.47 -27.05
N LEU A 25 -55.70 -4.76 -26.50
CA LEU A 25 -55.83 -3.45 -25.78
C LEU A 25 -57.29 -3.21 -25.21
N LEU A 26 -57.45 -2.48 -24.08
CA LEU A 26 -58.61 -1.58 -23.71
C LEU A 26 -60.03 -2.21 -23.42
N ILE A 27 -61.04 -1.62 -22.72
CA ILE A 27 -61.30 -0.34 -22.01
C ILE A 27 -62.27 -0.52 -20.77
N LEU A 28 -62.40 0.54 -19.94
CA LEU A 28 -63.61 1.10 -19.23
C LEU A 28 -63.86 0.90 -17.70
N VAL A 29 -64.65 1.85 -17.13
CA VAL A 29 -64.78 2.34 -15.72
C VAL A 29 -66.27 2.68 -15.41
N PRO A 30 -66.74 3.38 -14.30
CA PRO A 30 -66.16 3.89 -13.02
C PRO A 30 -66.90 3.31 -11.75
N THR A 31 -67.25 3.91 -10.58
CA THR A 31 -67.36 5.29 -9.99
C THR A 31 -67.58 5.28 -8.44
N ILE A 32 -67.48 6.44 -7.75
CA ILE A 32 -68.08 6.80 -6.40
C ILE A 32 -67.45 6.12 -5.15
N PHE A 33 -67.26 6.69 -3.94
CA PHE A 33 -67.42 8.01 -3.24
C PHE A 33 -66.31 8.12 -2.13
N GLY A 34 -66.15 9.12 -1.21
CA GLY A 34 -66.78 10.44 -0.99
C GLY A 34 -66.67 10.96 0.48
N PHE A 35 -66.24 12.23 0.67
CA PHE A 35 -66.23 13.10 1.90
C PHE A 35 -65.30 12.80 3.11
N GLY A 36 -64.69 13.80 3.78
CA GLY A 36 -64.51 15.22 3.39
C GLY A 36 -64.00 16.20 4.48
N ALA A 37 -63.26 17.24 4.03
CA ALA A 37 -63.02 18.59 4.60
C ALA A 37 -62.36 18.74 6.01
N SER A 38 -61.48 19.72 6.28
CA SER A 38 -60.68 20.70 5.47
C SER A 38 -59.48 21.13 6.38
N ALA A 39 -58.70 22.22 6.27
CA ALA A 39 -58.56 23.48 5.50
C ALA A 39 -57.15 24.04 5.86
N ASP A 40 -56.51 25.08 5.29
CA ASP A 40 -56.54 25.90 4.05
C ASP A 40 -55.28 26.84 4.15
N THR A 41 -54.63 27.46 3.14
CA THR A 41 -54.78 27.54 1.66
C THR A 41 -53.50 28.12 1.04
N ASN A 42 -53.17 27.73 -0.21
CA ASN A 42 -52.54 28.54 -1.29
C ASN A 42 -51.06 29.03 -1.18
N VAL A 43 -50.26 29.17 -2.26
CA VAL A 43 -50.40 28.94 -3.74
C VAL A 43 -48.95 28.73 -4.30
N ILE A 44 -48.60 27.67 -5.07
CA ILE A 44 -48.78 27.41 -6.54
C ILE A 44 -47.90 28.35 -7.42
N PRO A 45 -47.24 27.92 -8.54
CA PRO A 45 -47.52 26.74 -9.43
C PRO A 45 -46.32 25.85 -9.93
N ASN A 46 -46.67 24.66 -10.48
CA ASN A 46 -46.10 23.95 -11.68
C ASN A 46 -44.60 23.54 -11.78
N THR A 47 -44.18 22.44 -12.47
CA THR A 47 -44.88 21.32 -13.16
C THR A 47 -43.98 20.05 -13.33
N SER A 48 -44.65 18.90 -13.57
CA SER A 48 -44.25 17.61 -14.20
C SER A 48 -43.10 17.60 -15.25
N VAL A 49 -42.43 16.48 -15.60
CA VAL A 49 -42.94 15.21 -16.22
C VAL A 49 -42.06 13.97 -15.91
N THR A 50 -42.58 12.76 -16.19
CA THR A 50 -42.13 11.39 -15.87
C THR A 50 -41.31 10.62 -16.94
N GLN A 51 -40.66 9.53 -16.49
CA GLN A 51 -40.46 8.21 -17.17
C GLN A 51 -39.40 8.00 -18.29
N SER A 52 -38.24 7.47 -17.87
CA SER A 52 -37.73 6.08 -18.10
C SER A 52 -37.51 5.45 -19.50
N VAL A 53 -36.53 4.53 -19.52
CA VAL A 53 -36.23 3.44 -20.48
C VAL A 53 -35.31 3.76 -21.68
N LYS A 54 -34.05 3.34 -21.57
CA LYS A 54 -33.49 2.28 -22.44
C LYS A 54 -32.21 1.65 -21.85
N GLN A 55 -31.96 0.41 -22.27
CA GLN A 55 -30.72 -0.35 -22.13
C GLN A 55 -30.22 -0.69 -23.55
N ASP A 56 -29.15 -1.48 -23.68
CA ASP A 56 -28.61 -2.10 -24.93
C ASP A 56 -27.86 -1.15 -25.89
N ASN A 57 -26.73 -1.55 -26.52
CA ASN A 57 -25.95 -2.79 -26.37
C ASN A 57 -24.48 -2.66 -26.86
N GLN A 58 -23.76 -3.81 -26.82
CA GLN A 58 -22.53 -4.22 -27.55
C GLN A 58 -22.22 -3.46 -28.87
N ALA A 59 -20.97 -3.37 -29.35
CA ALA A 59 -20.05 -4.46 -29.76
C ALA A 59 -18.72 -3.85 -30.29
N ASP A 60 -17.64 -4.55 -30.65
CA ASP A 60 -17.00 -5.84 -30.31
C ASP A 60 -15.73 -5.98 -31.20
N ASN A 61 -14.73 -6.79 -30.82
CA ASN A 61 -13.53 -7.15 -31.61
C ASN A 61 -12.54 -6.00 -32.00
N THR A 62 -11.25 -6.23 -32.27
CA THR A 62 -10.45 -7.48 -32.42
C THR A 62 -9.00 -7.27 -31.97
N ALA A 63 -8.31 -8.35 -31.57
CA ALA A 63 -6.93 -8.80 -31.92
C ALA A 63 -5.83 -7.77 -32.39
N THR A 64 -4.53 -7.95 -32.11
CA THR A 64 -3.76 -9.18 -31.78
C THR A 64 -2.39 -8.86 -31.12
N SER A 65 -1.68 -9.93 -30.71
CA SER A 65 -0.22 -10.12 -30.54
C SER A 65 0.72 -9.17 -31.32
N SER A 66 2.00 -8.99 -30.94
CA SER A 66 2.89 -9.96 -30.27
C SER A 66 4.05 -9.34 -29.47
N ASP A 67 4.74 -10.24 -28.77
CA ASP A 67 6.16 -10.28 -28.39
C ASP A 67 7.13 -9.54 -29.37
N ALA A 68 8.37 -9.15 -29.01
CA ALA A 68 9.26 -9.84 -28.06
C ALA A 68 10.49 -9.04 -27.57
N THR A 69 10.99 -9.46 -26.39
CA THR A 69 12.40 -9.56 -25.94
C THR A 69 13.41 -8.37 -25.93
N ASN A 70 14.06 -8.28 -24.76
CA ASN A 70 15.51 -8.14 -24.51
C ASN A 70 16.24 -6.76 -24.45
N SER A 71 16.92 -6.59 -23.30
CA SER A 71 18.32 -6.14 -23.09
C SER A 71 18.90 -4.99 -23.95
N THR A 72 19.55 -3.98 -23.39
CA THR A 72 20.69 -4.09 -22.44
C THR A 72 20.86 -2.83 -21.59
N SER A 73 21.60 -2.93 -20.48
CA SER A 73 22.07 -1.79 -19.68
C SER A 73 23.45 -1.30 -20.13
N THR A 74 23.65 0.02 -20.17
CA THR A 74 24.96 0.67 -20.35
C THR A 74 25.11 1.86 -19.40
N SER A 75 26.35 2.13 -19.01
CA SER A 75 26.72 3.09 -17.95
C SER A 75 26.67 4.56 -18.38
N PRO A 76 26.52 5.50 -17.43
CA PRO A 76 26.95 6.89 -17.58
C PRO A 76 28.43 7.08 -17.22
N GLU A 77 29.07 8.11 -17.80
CA GLU A 77 30.51 8.37 -17.67
C GLU A 77 30.92 9.33 -16.53
N THR A 78 32.22 9.27 -16.27
CA THR A 78 33.11 10.08 -15.41
C THR A 78 32.77 11.55 -15.12
N ALA A 79 33.14 11.99 -13.91
CA ALA A 79 33.69 13.33 -13.63
C ALA A 79 35.01 13.18 -12.82
N ALA A 80 35.91 14.18 -12.84
CA ALA A 80 37.34 13.91 -12.65
C ALA A 80 38.12 14.83 -11.68
N THR A 81 39.38 14.42 -11.42
CA THR A 81 40.54 15.18 -10.91
C THR A 81 40.59 15.67 -9.45
N SER A 82 41.56 15.12 -8.69
CA SER A 82 42.64 15.92 -8.07
C SER A 82 43.82 15.04 -7.61
N GLN A 83 45.00 15.64 -7.44
CA GLN A 83 46.31 15.07 -7.08
C GLN A 83 47.11 16.14 -6.30
N PRO A 84 48.34 15.89 -5.78
CA PRO A 84 48.85 14.72 -5.03
C PRO A 84 49.61 15.16 -3.74
N ASN A 85 50.10 14.22 -2.91
CA ASN A 85 51.35 14.30 -2.07
C ASN A 85 51.33 13.31 -0.87
N VAL A 86 52.44 12.94 -0.20
CA VAL A 86 53.82 12.59 -0.65
C VAL A 86 54.65 11.96 0.52
N LEU A 87 55.65 11.12 0.19
CA LEU A 87 56.81 10.65 0.99
C LEU A 87 56.66 9.74 2.24
N GLY A 88 57.61 8.79 2.34
CA GLY A 88 58.03 8.06 3.56
C GLY A 88 57.96 6.53 3.44
N ASN A 89 59.03 5.74 3.58
CA ASN A 89 60.47 6.08 3.68
C ASN A 89 61.37 4.86 3.32
N THR A 90 62.63 5.12 2.94
CA THR A 90 63.90 4.32 3.02
C THR A 90 63.91 2.83 3.47
N ALA A 91 64.90 1.97 3.13
CA ALA A 91 65.99 1.91 2.14
C ALA A 91 66.85 0.62 2.39
N ASP A 92 67.73 0.24 1.45
CA ASP A 92 68.95 -0.59 1.64
C ASP A 92 68.84 -2.08 2.11
N ALA A 93 69.73 -3.03 1.75
CA ALA A 93 70.72 -3.12 0.66
C ALA A 93 71.29 -4.57 0.50
N ASN A 94 71.98 -4.81 -0.63
CA ASN A 94 73.12 -5.74 -0.86
C ASN A 94 72.97 -7.29 -0.93
N SER A 95 73.07 -7.79 -2.18
CA SER A 95 74.18 -8.62 -2.72
C SER A 95 74.35 -10.15 -2.44
N SER A 96 74.40 -10.88 -3.58
CA SER A 96 75.45 -11.84 -4.05
C SER A 96 75.47 -13.35 -3.70
N ALA A 97 75.17 -14.15 -4.75
CA ALA A 97 76.05 -15.17 -5.39
C ALA A 97 76.15 -16.64 -4.87
N ALA A 98 76.82 -17.48 -5.70
CA ALA A 98 77.00 -18.95 -5.67
C ALA A 98 75.75 -19.79 -6.07
N SER A 99 75.73 -20.72 -7.06
CA SER A 99 76.60 -21.85 -7.51
C SER A 99 76.50 -23.11 -6.62
N SER A 100 76.49 -24.37 -7.10
CA SER A 100 76.38 -24.98 -8.44
C SER A 100 76.42 -26.53 -8.32
N SER A 101 75.78 -27.26 -9.24
CA SER A 101 76.17 -28.60 -9.76
C SER A 101 76.62 -29.76 -8.83
N ASP A 102 75.77 -30.80 -8.77
CA ASP A 102 76.02 -32.16 -9.33
C ASP A 102 76.71 -33.32 -8.52
N SER A 103 76.16 -34.52 -8.75
CA SER A 103 76.79 -35.85 -8.88
C SER A 103 77.02 -36.83 -7.69
N SER A 104 76.87 -38.13 -8.06
CA SER A 104 77.54 -39.36 -7.58
C SER A 104 77.07 -40.12 -6.32
N ASP A 105 77.17 -41.46 -6.21
CA ASP A 105 77.16 -42.60 -7.19
C ASP A 105 77.07 -43.97 -6.44
N SER A 106 76.90 -45.09 -7.19
CA SER A 106 77.16 -46.52 -6.82
C SER A 106 76.13 -47.24 -5.92
N SER A 107 76.00 -48.59 -5.82
CA SER A 107 76.19 -49.79 -6.71
C SER A 107 75.69 -51.06 -5.93
N SER A 108 75.70 -52.35 -6.34
CA SER A 108 76.13 -53.11 -7.55
C SER A 108 75.42 -54.49 -7.69
N THR A 109 74.92 -54.84 -8.89
CA THR A 109 74.97 -56.17 -9.60
C THR A 109 74.68 -57.55 -8.93
N GLN A 110 73.87 -58.38 -9.64
CA GLN A 110 74.08 -59.79 -10.12
C GLN A 110 72.75 -60.59 -10.09
N GLN A 111 72.26 -61.39 -11.07
CA GLN A 111 72.73 -62.21 -12.22
C GLN A 111 72.59 -63.73 -11.97
N ASN A 112 71.78 -64.44 -12.80
CA ASN A 112 72.19 -65.64 -13.58
C ASN A 112 71.05 -66.23 -14.46
N ALA A 113 71.44 -67.01 -15.49
CA ALA A 113 70.59 -67.82 -16.39
C ALA A 113 71.14 -69.28 -16.46
N PRO A 114 70.47 -70.29 -17.09
CA PRO A 114 70.44 -70.53 -18.57
C PRO A 114 69.02 -70.94 -19.10
N GLN A 115 68.63 -70.95 -20.40
CA GLN A 115 69.14 -71.57 -21.66
C GLN A 115 69.11 -73.12 -21.68
N PRO A 116 68.92 -73.83 -22.83
CA PRO A 116 68.57 -73.44 -24.22
C PRO A 116 67.12 -73.90 -24.61
N GLY A 117 66.60 -73.92 -25.85
CA GLY A 117 67.07 -73.51 -27.20
C GLY A 117 67.20 -74.67 -28.22
N ASN A 118 66.57 -74.58 -29.42
CA ASN A 118 66.76 -75.52 -30.55
C ASN A 118 66.52 -74.84 -31.94
N LEU A 119 66.97 -75.45 -33.06
CA LEU A 119 67.33 -74.76 -34.32
C LEU A 119 66.48 -75.19 -35.58
N PRO A 120 66.91 -75.16 -36.87
CA PRO A 120 66.40 -74.16 -37.83
C PRO A 120 66.00 -74.70 -39.25
N SER A 121 65.75 -73.78 -40.20
CA SER A 121 65.67 -73.96 -41.69
C SER A 121 64.42 -74.72 -42.22
N ASP A 122 64.00 -74.61 -43.50
CA ASP A 122 64.68 -74.08 -44.69
C ASP A 122 63.75 -73.50 -45.80
N ASN A 123 64.33 -72.69 -46.70
CA ASN A 123 64.02 -72.40 -48.12
C ASN A 123 62.59 -72.11 -48.67
N THR A 124 62.41 -70.84 -49.11
CA THR A 124 61.91 -70.38 -50.43
C THR A 124 60.55 -70.83 -51.01
N ALA A 125 59.67 -69.86 -51.34
CA ALA A 125 59.43 -69.35 -52.73
C ALA A 125 57.98 -68.87 -53.01
N ASN A 126 57.87 -67.86 -53.88
CA ASN A 126 56.74 -67.50 -54.76
C ASN A 126 55.34 -67.18 -54.17
N ASN A 127 55.16 -65.89 -53.87
CA ASN A 127 54.42 -64.95 -54.74
C ASN A 127 53.00 -65.34 -55.23
N SER A 128 51.98 -64.72 -54.61
CA SER A 128 50.96 -63.97 -55.35
C SER A 128 50.33 -62.89 -54.45
N ASP A 129 50.39 -61.63 -54.86
CA ASP A 129 49.67 -60.53 -54.18
C ASP A 129 48.14 -60.70 -54.28
N THR A 130 47.47 -60.65 -53.14
CA THR A 130 46.15 -60.01 -53.00
C THR A 130 46.20 -59.14 -51.74
N ASN A 131 46.20 -57.82 -51.93
CA ASN A 131 46.14 -56.86 -50.81
C ASN A 131 44.78 -56.97 -50.10
N GLU A 132 44.75 -57.65 -48.97
CA GLU A 132 43.82 -57.33 -47.89
C GLU A 132 44.60 -56.61 -46.79
N THR A 133 44.30 -55.33 -46.62
CA THR A 133 44.78 -54.54 -45.47
C THR A 133 44.29 -55.21 -44.19
N PRO A 134 45.13 -55.39 -43.15
CA PRO A 134 44.65 -55.88 -41.86
C PRO A 134 43.52 -54.99 -41.35
N ALA A 135 42.36 -55.59 -41.06
CA ALA A 135 41.24 -54.85 -40.48
C ALA A 135 41.70 -54.17 -39.18
N ILE A 136 41.50 -52.86 -39.09
CA ILE A 136 41.70 -52.10 -37.85
C ILE A 136 40.74 -52.74 -36.82
N PRO A 137 41.21 -53.21 -35.66
CA PRO A 137 40.34 -53.86 -34.68
C PRO A 137 39.42 -52.85 -34.01
N SER A 138 38.24 -53.32 -33.57
CA SER A 138 37.23 -52.48 -32.92
C SER A 138 37.74 -51.84 -31.62
N LYS A 139 37.42 -50.56 -31.44
CA LYS A 139 37.81 -49.74 -30.29
C LYS A 139 37.24 -50.27 -28.97
N PHE A 140 36.04 -50.82 -29.01
CA PHE A 140 35.35 -51.46 -27.89
C PHE A 140 35.04 -52.93 -28.20
N LYS A 141 34.63 -53.70 -27.18
CA LYS A 141 34.37 -55.14 -27.24
C LYS A 141 32.98 -55.46 -26.70
N VAL A 142 32.44 -56.61 -27.10
CA VAL A 142 31.20 -57.14 -26.52
C VAL A 142 31.39 -57.37 -25.02
N GLY A 143 30.53 -56.75 -24.22
CA GLY A 143 30.60 -56.74 -22.76
C GLY A 143 31.14 -55.44 -22.16
N ASP A 144 31.83 -54.60 -22.92
CA ASP A 144 32.31 -53.28 -22.46
C ASP A 144 31.13 -52.35 -22.16
N ILE A 145 31.29 -51.49 -21.15
CA ILE A 145 30.42 -50.34 -20.90
C ILE A 145 30.95 -49.16 -21.73
N VAL A 146 30.05 -48.53 -22.48
CA VAL A 146 30.34 -47.43 -23.41
C VAL A 146 29.31 -46.32 -23.24
N GLN A 147 29.66 -45.11 -23.66
CA GLN A 147 28.75 -43.97 -23.62
C GLN A 147 28.47 -43.46 -25.04
N ILE A 148 27.22 -43.11 -25.33
CA ILE A 148 26.84 -42.39 -26.55
C ILE A 148 27.40 -40.96 -26.46
N SER A 149 28.22 -40.55 -27.42
CA SER A 149 28.86 -39.23 -27.43
C SER A 149 27.83 -38.09 -27.40
N ALA A 150 28.13 -37.03 -26.65
CA ALA A 150 27.38 -35.77 -26.67
C ALA A 150 27.21 -35.16 -28.08
N SER A 151 28.09 -35.50 -29.02
CA SER A 151 28.03 -35.07 -30.41
C SER A 151 27.18 -35.96 -31.33
N ALA A 152 26.78 -37.16 -30.91
CA ALA A 152 26.16 -38.17 -31.76
C ALA A 152 24.88 -37.65 -32.42
N VAL A 153 24.69 -37.90 -33.72
CA VAL A 153 23.51 -37.40 -34.47
C VAL A 153 22.60 -38.54 -34.88
N SER A 154 23.14 -39.59 -35.50
CA SER A 154 22.35 -40.71 -36.00
C SER A 154 23.15 -42.01 -36.08
N GLU A 155 22.46 -43.12 -35.93
CA GLU A 155 22.94 -44.46 -36.26
C GLU A 155 23.29 -44.58 -37.76
N SER A 156 24.04 -45.62 -38.15
CA SER A 156 24.43 -45.89 -39.54
C SER A 156 23.23 -46.06 -40.49
N ASN A 157 22.10 -46.51 -39.94
CA ASN A 157 20.82 -46.75 -40.60
C ASN A 157 19.93 -45.49 -40.71
N GLY A 158 20.31 -44.37 -40.07
CA GLY A 158 19.55 -43.12 -40.04
C GLY A 158 18.59 -42.92 -38.85
N TYR A 159 18.51 -43.84 -37.88
CA TYR A 159 17.81 -43.58 -36.61
C TYR A 159 18.51 -42.47 -35.80
N ASN A 160 17.73 -41.69 -35.05
CA ASN A 160 18.19 -40.49 -34.36
C ASN A 160 18.85 -40.84 -33.02
N LEU A 161 20.13 -40.51 -32.84
CA LEU A 161 20.89 -40.70 -31.58
C LEU A 161 20.84 -39.48 -30.65
N ILE A 162 20.22 -38.38 -31.05
CA ILE A 162 20.10 -37.17 -30.21
C ILE A 162 19.39 -37.44 -28.85
N PRO A 163 18.34 -38.29 -28.74
CA PRO A 163 17.70 -38.60 -27.46
C PRO A 163 18.63 -39.36 -26.49
N HIS A 164 19.45 -40.27 -27.04
CA HIS A 164 20.33 -41.16 -26.28
C HIS A 164 21.72 -40.56 -25.99
N ARG A 165 21.95 -39.27 -26.29
CA ARG A 165 23.22 -38.59 -26.00
C ARG A 165 23.58 -38.66 -24.52
N ASN A 166 24.85 -38.91 -24.24
CA ASN A 166 25.43 -39.14 -22.91
C ASN A 166 24.97 -40.42 -22.20
N TRP A 167 24.02 -41.19 -22.75
CA TRP A 167 23.56 -42.43 -22.12
C TRP A 167 24.67 -43.48 -22.08
N VAL A 168 24.67 -44.26 -21.01
CA VAL A 168 25.66 -45.31 -20.73
C VAL A 168 25.01 -46.65 -21.00
N GLY A 169 25.63 -47.47 -21.85
CA GLY A 169 25.09 -48.76 -22.24
C GLY A 169 26.18 -49.82 -22.39
N LYS A 170 25.74 -51.07 -22.47
CA LYS A 170 26.60 -52.23 -22.64
C LYS A 170 26.63 -52.66 -24.10
N VAL A 171 27.82 -52.86 -24.65
CA VAL A 171 27.98 -53.42 -26.00
C VAL A 171 27.51 -54.88 -26.00
N LEU A 172 26.45 -55.18 -26.75
CA LEU A 172 25.92 -56.52 -26.92
C LEU A 172 26.40 -57.20 -28.21
N SER A 173 26.61 -56.43 -29.29
CA SER A 173 27.21 -56.94 -30.54
C SER A 173 27.99 -55.86 -31.29
N ILE A 174 28.83 -56.29 -32.23
CA ILE A 174 29.68 -55.43 -33.06
C ILE A 174 29.61 -55.94 -34.51
N SER A 175 29.34 -55.04 -35.45
CA SER A 175 29.20 -55.33 -36.88
C SER A 175 30.07 -54.40 -37.72
N THR A 176 30.42 -54.82 -38.94
CA THR A 176 31.21 -54.03 -39.89
C THR A 176 30.29 -53.26 -40.85
N VAL A 177 30.45 -51.95 -40.95
CA VAL A 177 29.59 -51.10 -41.79
C VAL A 177 29.86 -51.35 -43.28
N SER A 178 28.81 -51.38 -44.10
CA SER A 178 28.78 -51.80 -45.51
C SER A 178 29.81 -51.17 -46.47
N ASN A 179 30.40 -50.03 -46.10
CA ASN A 179 31.43 -49.33 -46.89
C ASN A 179 32.88 -49.65 -46.46
N GLY A 180 33.08 -50.54 -45.50
CA GLY A 180 34.38 -51.18 -45.22
C GLY A 180 35.42 -50.34 -44.46
N SER A 181 35.02 -49.28 -43.75
CA SER A 181 35.94 -48.36 -43.06
C SER A 181 35.60 -48.06 -41.59
N GLY A 182 34.79 -48.90 -40.92
CA GLY A 182 34.43 -48.71 -39.51
C GLY A 182 33.47 -49.75 -38.97
N TYR A 183 33.26 -49.70 -37.65
CA TYR A 183 32.34 -50.56 -36.91
C TYR A 183 31.07 -49.83 -36.49
N GLU A 184 30.00 -50.60 -36.39
CA GLU A 184 28.77 -50.25 -35.70
C GLU A 184 28.52 -51.22 -34.54
N TYR A 185 27.81 -50.73 -33.52
CA TYR A 185 27.66 -51.37 -32.22
C TYR A 185 26.19 -51.42 -31.82
N MET A 186 25.75 -52.60 -31.39
CA MET A 186 24.48 -52.78 -30.69
C MET A 186 24.71 -52.49 -29.21
N VAL A 187 24.21 -51.36 -28.74
CA VAL A 187 24.37 -50.87 -27.36
C VAL A 187 23.03 -50.94 -26.67
N SER A 188 22.96 -51.65 -25.54
CA SER A 188 21.74 -51.73 -24.71
C SER A 188 21.91 -50.96 -23.41
N PHE A 189 20.89 -50.19 -23.07
CA PHE A 189 20.85 -49.30 -21.91
C PHE A 189 20.17 -49.98 -20.71
N TYR A 190 20.34 -49.38 -19.53
CA TYR A 190 19.92 -49.99 -18.26
C TYR A 190 18.40 -49.96 -18.00
N ASP A 191 17.65 -49.16 -18.76
CA ASP A 191 16.18 -49.17 -18.83
C ASP A 191 15.61 -50.28 -19.73
N GLY A 192 16.46 -50.92 -20.55
CA GLY A 192 16.09 -51.96 -21.52
C GLY A 192 15.96 -51.46 -22.97
N GLU A 193 16.13 -50.17 -23.24
CA GLU A 193 16.27 -49.67 -24.62
C GLU A 193 17.60 -50.12 -25.25
N HIS A 194 17.70 -49.97 -26.58
CA HIS A 194 18.90 -50.27 -27.34
C HIS A 194 18.97 -49.44 -28.62
N ASN A 195 20.19 -49.08 -29.03
CA ASN A 195 20.52 -48.62 -30.37
C ASN A 195 21.30 -49.73 -31.08
N ASP A 196 20.87 -50.13 -32.27
CA ASP A 196 21.41 -51.32 -32.96
C ASP A 196 22.66 -51.01 -33.80
N HIS A 197 22.76 -49.80 -34.35
CA HIS A 197 23.80 -49.42 -35.32
C HIS A 197 24.57 -48.13 -34.93
N VAL A 198 25.00 -48.02 -33.67
CA VAL A 198 25.81 -46.88 -33.19
C VAL A 198 27.22 -46.95 -33.80
N LEU A 199 27.69 -45.88 -34.46
CA LEU A 199 29.03 -45.85 -35.06
C LEU A 199 30.14 -45.68 -34.02
N GLU A 200 31.31 -46.28 -34.26
CA GLU A 200 32.47 -46.26 -33.34
C GLU A 200 32.95 -44.85 -32.93
N GLN A 201 32.81 -43.90 -33.83
CA GLN A 201 33.16 -42.48 -33.64
C GLN A 201 32.20 -41.78 -32.64
N ASP A 202 30.97 -42.28 -32.54
CA ASP A 202 29.88 -41.75 -31.73
C ASP A 202 29.82 -42.45 -30.35
N LEU A 203 30.83 -43.27 -30.01
CA LEU A 203 31.01 -43.91 -28.71
C LEU A 203 32.26 -43.42 -27.97
N SER A 204 32.11 -43.02 -26.72
CA SER A 204 33.18 -42.70 -25.76
C SER A 204 33.43 -43.84 -24.76
N GLY A 205 34.64 -43.87 -24.19
CA GLY A 205 34.99 -44.76 -23.09
C GLY A 205 34.40 -44.28 -21.77
N TYR A 206 34.03 -45.24 -20.93
CA TYR A 206 33.39 -45.02 -19.63
C TYR A 206 34.37 -44.49 -18.56
N SER A 207 33.83 -43.80 -17.55
CA SER A 207 34.56 -43.34 -16.38
C SER A 207 34.20 -44.16 -15.14
N ASP A 208 35.24 -44.60 -14.41
CA ASP A 208 35.11 -45.20 -13.08
C ASP A 208 34.37 -44.25 -12.11
N PRO A 209 33.74 -44.80 -11.05
CA PRO A 209 32.92 -44.01 -10.13
C PRO A 209 33.77 -43.10 -9.25
N VAL A 210 33.21 -41.95 -8.90
CA VAL A 210 33.85 -40.98 -7.98
C VAL A 210 33.88 -41.54 -6.55
N PHE A 211 32.87 -42.32 -6.16
CA PHE A 211 32.71 -42.85 -4.80
C PHE A 211 32.65 -44.38 -4.77
N SER A 212 33.00 -44.98 -3.63
CA SER A 212 33.07 -46.44 -3.45
C SER A 212 32.05 -46.99 -2.45
N VAL A 213 31.56 -48.22 -2.66
CA VAL A 213 30.81 -48.97 -1.63
C VAL A 213 31.61 -49.04 -0.33
N GLY A 214 30.98 -48.62 0.77
CA GLY A 214 31.58 -48.48 2.10
C GLY A 214 32.11 -47.08 2.43
N GLU A 215 32.12 -46.16 1.47
CA GLU A 215 32.52 -44.76 1.66
C GLU A 215 31.41 -43.93 2.33
N LYS A 216 31.82 -42.92 3.12
CA LYS A 216 30.89 -41.95 3.72
C LYS A 216 30.73 -40.75 2.77
N VAL A 217 29.49 -40.49 2.38
CA VAL A 217 29.11 -39.38 1.52
C VAL A 217 28.07 -38.51 2.18
N GLU A 218 28.01 -37.26 1.76
CA GLU A 218 27.02 -36.26 2.17
C GLU A 218 26.19 -35.88 0.94
N ILE A 219 24.86 -35.88 1.09
CA ILE A 219 23.97 -35.40 0.01
C ILE A 219 24.27 -33.91 -0.21
N GLY A 220 24.71 -33.53 -1.41
CA GLY A 220 25.15 -32.18 -1.71
C GLY A 220 24.05 -31.15 -1.49
N SER A 221 24.38 -29.96 -1.01
CA SER A 221 23.41 -28.89 -0.69
C SER A 221 22.60 -28.37 -1.90
N TYR A 222 22.97 -28.80 -3.10
CA TYR A 222 22.34 -28.50 -4.39
C TYR A 222 21.58 -29.71 -4.97
N ALA A 223 21.59 -30.88 -4.33
CA ALA A 223 20.92 -32.09 -4.79
C ALA A 223 19.41 -31.85 -4.95
N GLN A 224 18.80 -32.29 -6.06
CA GLN A 224 17.35 -32.12 -6.27
C GLN A 224 16.61 -33.45 -6.05
N ASN A 225 16.70 -34.39 -6.99
CA ASN A 225 15.94 -35.64 -6.95
C ASN A 225 16.84 -36.85 -7.24
N GLU A 226 16.44 -38.01 -6.72
CA GLU A 226 16.87 -39.32 -7.22
C GLU A 226 16.46 -39.52 -8.69
N SER A 227 17.07 -40.49 -9.36
CA SER A 227 16.79 -40.80 -10.77
C SER A 227 15.32 -41.22 -11.03
N ASN A 228 14.68 -41.83 -10.03
CA ASN A 228 13.28 -42.25 -10.02
C ASN A 228 12.29 -41.08 -9.80
N GLY A 229 12.78 -39.87 -9.51
CA GLY A 229 11.98 -38.68 -9.19
C GLY A 229 11.69 -38.45 -7.70
N TYR A 230 12.22 -39.27 -6.78
CA TYR A 230 12.11 -39.08 -5.34
C TYR A 230 12.93 -37.86 -4.86
N ASP A 231 12.38 -37.07 -3.94
CA ASP A 231 12.98 -35.80 -3.51
C ASP A 231 14.19 -36.03 -2.58
N LEU A 232 15.38 -35.55 -3.00
CA LEU A 232 16.62 -35.55 -2.20
C LEU A 232 16.84 -34.25 -1.41
N VAL A 233 16.02 -33.23 -1.65
CA VAL A 233 16.06 -31.96 -0.95
C VAL A 233 15.82 -32.08 0.57
N PRO A 234 14.98 -33.00 1.11
CA PRO A 234 14.94 -33.34 2.54
C PRO A 234 16.28 -33.79 3.13
N HIS A 235 17.06 -34.51 2.32
CA HIS A 235 18.24 -35.25 2.74
C HIS A 235 19.55 -34.45 2.58
N ARG A 236 19.50 -33.22 2.07
CA ARG A 236 20.67 -32.34 1.89
C ARG A 236 21.48 -32.16 3.19
N GLY A 237 22.79 -32.35 3.09
CA GLY A 237 23.72 -32.30 4.23
C GLY A 237 23.69 -33.53 5.13
N TRP A 238 22.83 -34.52 4.86
CA TRP A 238 22.83 -35.78 5.60
C TRP A 238 24.03 -36.62 5.20
N VAL A 239 24.77 -37.12 6.21
CA VAL A 239 25.87 -38.06 6.00
C VAL A 239 25.35 -39.50 6.09
N GLY A 240 25.66 -40.29 5.06
CA GLY A 240 25.35 -41.72 4.97
C GLY A 240 26.53 -42.54 4.43
N ILE A 241 26.33 -43.84 4.29
CA ILE A 241 27.31 -44.80 3.77
C ILE A 241 26.77 -45.41 2.48
N ILE A 242 27.57 -45.41 1.41
CA ILE A 242 27.22 -46.12 0.16
C ILE A 242 27.21 -47.63 0.43
N ILE A 243 26.10 -48.30 0.13
CA ILE A 243 25.94 -49.76 0.29
C ILE A 243 25.80 -50.51 -1.04
N SER A 244 25.43 -49.83 -2.13
CA SER A 244 25.62 -50.32 -3.51
C SER A 244 25.72 -49.16 -4.50
N GLN A 245 26.27 -49.44 -5.69
CA GLN A 245 26.40 -48.48 -6.79
C GLN A 245 26.20 -49.18 -8.13
N GLN A 246 25.63 -48.49 -9.12
CA GLN A 246 25.39 -49.00 -10.47
C GLN A 246 25.53 -47.92 -11.55
N PRO A 247 25.86 -48.28 -12.81
CA PRO A 247 25.89 -47.34 -13.92
C PRO A 247 24.49 -46.78 -14.24
N PHE A 248 24.42 -45.51 -14.65
CA PHE A 248 23.16 -44.82 -14.94
C PHE A 248 23.15 -44.16 -16.33
N SER A 249 22.00 -44.22 -17.02
CA SER A 249 21.75 -43.57 -18.30
C SER A 249 21.20 -42.15 -18.10
N GLY A 250 22.09 -41.18 -17.86
CA GLY A 250 21.71 -39.80 -17.57
C GLY A 250 22.36 -38.77 -18.49
N SER A 251 21.72 -37.60 -18.61
CA SER A 251 22.28 -36.46 -19.33
C SER A 251 23.42 -35.74 -18.57
N HIS A 252 23.50 -35.94 -17.24
CA HIS A 252 24.40 -35.20 -16.33
C HIS A 252 25.18 -36.09 -15.32
N SER A 253 24.80 -37.36 -15.12
CA SER A 253 25.47 -38.31 -14.21
C SER A 253 25.58 -39.70 -14.85
N PHE A 254 26.64 -40.44 -14.50
CA PHE A 254 26.98 -41.76 -15.08
C PHE A 254 26.86 -42.91 -14.07
N TRP A 255 26.70 -42.59 -12.78
CA TRP A 255 26.55 -43.53 -11.68
C TRP A 255 25.39 -43.13 -10.77
N GLU A 256 24.82 -44.15 -10.15
CA GLU A 256 23.72 -44.10 -9.20
C GLU A 256 24.11 -44.94 -7.96
N TYR A 257 23.72 -44.47 -6.78
CA TYR A 257 24.17 -44.98 -5.49
C TYR A 257 22.99 -45.21 -4.53
N LYS A 258 23.02 -46.34 -3.82
CA LYS A 258 22.17 -46.62 -2.66
C LYS A 258 22.94 -46.32 -1.39
N ILE A 259 22.37 -45.49 -0.53
CA ILE A 259 23.02 -44.86 0.63
C ILE A 259 22.19 -45.14 1.87
N ASN A 260 22.81 -45.71 2.90
CA ASN A 260 22.20 -45.99 4.20
C ASN A 260 22.70 -44.97 5.23
N PHE A 261 21.78 -44.26 5.89
CA PHE A 261 22.09 -43.22 6.87
C PHE A 261 22.14 -43.77 8.30
N GLN A 262 22.73 -43.03 9.26
CA GLN A 262 22.88 -43.53 10.65
C GLN A 262 21.59 -43.97 11.35
N ASN A 263 20.42 -43.51 10.89
CA ASN A 263 19.13 -43.93 11.40
C ASN A 263 18.64 -45.29 10.87
N GLY A 264 19.19 -45.78 9.76
CA GLY A 264 18.71 -46.97 9.03
C GLY A 264 17.71 -46.66 7.90
N TYR A 265 17.49 -45.38 7.58
CA TYR A 265 16.84 -44.96 6.34
C TYR A 265 17.79 -45.20 5.15
N GLU A 266 17.23 -45.46 3.97
CA GLU A 266 17.98 -45.68 2.74
C GLU A 266 17.42 -44.80 1.62
N ASN A 267 18.31 -44.08 0.92
CA ASN A 267 18.03 -43.50 -0.40
C ASN A 267 18.62 -44.44 -1.45
N ASP A 268 17.87 -44.78 -2.49
CA ASP A 268 18.17 -45.96 -3.32
C ASP A 268 18.73 -45.62 -4.70
N TYR A 269 18.42 -44.42 -5.21
CA TYR A 269 18.68 -44.03 -6.60
C TYR A 269 19.38 -42.66 -6.70
N VAL A 270 20.38 -42.43 -5.84
CA VAL A 270 21.08 -41.14 -5.73
C VAL A 270 22.14 -40.97 -6.82
N LEU A 271 22.04 -39.91 -7.61
CA LEU A 271 22.98 -39.66 -8.72
C LEU A 271 24.33 -39.13 -8.24
N GLU A 272 25.39 -39.50 -8.95
CA GLU A 272 26.79 -39.15 -8.60
C GLU A 272 27.05 -37.66 -8.42
N GLN A 273 26.48 -36.82 -9.29
CA GLN A 273 26.60 -35.36 -9.21
C GLN A 273 26.12 -34.79 -7.86
N ASP A 274 25.11 -35.43 -7.27
CA ASP A 274 24.35 -34.96 -6.11
C ASP A 274 24.98 -35.38 -4.77
N LEU A 275 26.20 -35.96 -4.84
CA LEU A 275 27.01 -36.37 -3.70
C LEU A 275 28.28 -35.54 -3.57
N VAL A 276 28.68 -35.30 -2.31
CA VAL A 276 29.99 -34.76 -1.97
C VAL A 276 30.67 -35.66 -0.92
N PRO A 277 32.02 -35.69 -0.83
CA PRO A 277 32.71 -36.38 0.25
C PRO A 277 32.25 -35.84 1.61
N ALA A 278 31.92 -36.72 2.56
CA ALA A 278 31.35 -36.31 3.83
C ALA A 278 32.25 -35.33 4.59
N SER A 279 31.77 -34.11 4.82
CA SER A 279 32.55 -33.02 5.42
C SER A 279 32.61 -33.09 6.95
N TRP A 280 31.75 -33.91 7.56
CA TRP A 280 31.57 -34.08 8.99
C TRP A 280 31.09 -35.52 9.31
N GLU A 281 30.91 -35.83 10.59
CA GLU A 281 30.31 -37.09 11.02
C GLU A 281 29.28 -36.85 12.15
N PRO A 282 28.04 -37.35 12.04
CA PRO A 282 27.06 -37.25 13.11
C PRO A 282 27.52 -38.00 14.37
N ALA A 283 27.50 -37.31 15.50
CA ALA A 283 27.89 -37.89 16.79
C ALA A 283 26.83 -38.91 17.26
N ALA A 284 27.23 -40.18 17.35
CA ALA A 284 26.35 -41.26 17.80
C ALA A 284 25.63 -40.92 19.13
N PRO A 285 24.33 -41.24 19.25
CA PRO A 285 23.51 -40.84 20.41
C PRO A 285 23.91 -41.58 21.68
N THR A 286 23.55 -41.02 22.84
CA THR A 286 23.54 -41.78 24.10
C THR A 286 22.13 -42.28 24.36
N ILE A 287 21.93 -43.59 24.48
CA ILE A 287 20.61 -44.19 24.73
C ILE A 287 20.62 -44.86 26.10
N SER A 288 19.64 -44.53 26.94
CA SER A 288 19.54 -44.94 28.34
C SER A 288 18.12 -45.38 28.69
N GLY A 289 17.82 -46.66 28.47
CA GLY A 289 16.45 -47.17 28.59
C GLY A 289 15.57 -46.60 27.47
N ASN A 290 14.55 -45.82 27.83
CA ASN A 290 13.69 -45.12 26.88
C ASN A 290 14.24 -43.74 26.48
N ASP A 291 15.24 -43.21 27.21
CA ASP A 291 15.79 -41.87 26.93
C ASP A 291 16.83 -41.94 25.80
N TYR A 292 16.55 -41.22 24.70
CA TYR A 292 17.47 -40.99 23.58
C TYR A 292 18.02 -39.57 23.69
N HIS A 293 19.30 -39.42 24.03
CA HIS A 293 19.95 -38.12 24.14
C HIS A 293 20.56 -37.71 22.79
N VAL A 294 20.09 -36.59 22.24
CA VAL A 294 20.55 -36.05 20.96
C VAL A 294 21.84 -35.26 21.16
N ASN A 295 22.94 -35.68 20.53
CA ASN A 295 24.25 -35.04 20.66
C ASN A 295 24.42 -33.82 19.74
N MET A 296 23.50 -32.85 19.84
CA MET A 296 23.52 -31.59 19.09
C MET A 296 24.76 -30.75 19.47
N SER A 297 25.31 -29.97 18.53
CA SER A 297 26.43 -29.06 18.80
C SER A 297 26.12 -27.62 18.38
N GLN A 298 26.66 -26.66 19.14
CA GLN A 298 26.57 -25.23 18.82
C GLN A 298 27.50 -24.82 17.66
N THR A 299 28.38 -25.72 17.22
CA THR A 299 29.26 -25.57 16.05
C THR A 299 28.69 -26.17 14.77
N ASN A 300 27.59 -26.91 14.86
CA ASN A 300 26.93 -27.52 13.71
C ASN A 300 26.10 -26.46 12.93
N SER A 301 25.90 -26.67 11.64
CA SER A 301 24.85 -25.96 10.89
C SER A 301 23.45 -26.38 11.36
N GLY A 302 22.42 -25.69 10.87
CA GLY A 302 21.03 -26.10 11.09
C GLY A 302 20.78 -27.52 10.58
N SER A 303 20.99 -27.76 9.28
CA SER A 303 20.86 -29.09 8.65
C SER A 303 21.58 -30.23 9.38
N GLN A 304 22.75 -29.98 9.97
CA GLN A 304 23.51 -30.98 10.74
C GLN A 304 22.82 -31.32 12.08
N ASN A 305 22.22 -30.34 12.75
CA ASN A 305 21.41 -30.58 13.95
C ASN A 305 20.01 -31.13 13.61
N ASP A 306 19.43 -30.75 12.47
CA ASP A 306 18.20 -31.32 11.93
C ASP A 306 18.38 -32.82 11.66
N GLN A 307 19.48 -33.27 11.01
CA GLN A 307 19.76 -34.69 10.82
C GLN A 307 19.85 -35.45 12.16
N LEU A 308 20.49 -34.86 13.18
CA LEU A 308 20.60 -35.48 14.52
C LEU A 308 19.23 -35.65 15.19
N LEU A 309 18.33 -34.67 15.04
CA LEU A 309 16.95 -34.76 15.52
C LEU A 309 16.12 -35.76 14.70
N GLN A 310 16.24 -35.76 13.37
CA GLN A 310 15.53 -36.71 12.52
C GLN A 310 15.99 -38.16 12.73
N THR A 311 17.26 -38.36 13.08
CA THR A 311 17.79 -39.66 13.51
C THR A 311 17.12 -40.13 14.79
N ALA A 312 16.87 -39.23 15.75
CA ALA A 312 16.14 -39.52 16.97
C ALA A 312 14.65 -39.85 16.72
N LEU A 313 13.98 -39.10 15.84
CA LEU A 313 12.58 -39.32 15.48
C LEU A 313 12.36 -40.62 14.70
N TYR A 314 13.27 -40.95 13.78
CA TYR A 314 13.26 -42.26 13.11
C TYR A 314 13.51 -43.39 14.11
N TYR A 315 14.51 -43.26 15.01
CA TYR A 315 14.74 -44.26 16.06
C TYR A 315 13.48 -44.48 16.90
N ALA A 316 12.79 -43.41 17.30
CA ALA A 316 11.55 -43.48 18.06
C ALA A 316 10.39 -44.14 17.29
N SER A 317 10.33 -44.01 15.95
CA SER A 317 9.36 -44.74 15.13
C SER A 317 9.51 -46.26 15.23
N GLN A 318 10.75 -46.74 15.38
CA GLN A 318 11.08 -48.16 15.56
C GLN A 318 11.03 -48.59 17.03
N HIS A 319 11.06 -47.64 17.97
CA HIS A 319 11.06 -47.86 19.42
C HIS A 319 9.97 -47.02 20.11
N PRO A 320 8.67 -47.37 19.97
CA PRO A 320 7.56 -46.63 20.57
C PRO A 320 7.71 -46.45 22.09
N GLY A 321 7.46 -45.24 22.57
CA GLY A 321 7.70 -44.84 23.96
C GLY A 321 9.09 -44.24 24.21
N THR A 322 9.81 -43.84 23.17
CA THR A 322 11.10 -43.15 23.28
C THR A 322 10.92 -41.70 23.76
N ASN A 323 11.76 -41.28 24.69
CA ASN A 323 11.89 -39.89 25.12
C ASN A 323 13.15 -39.29 24.46
N ILE A 324 12.97 -38.44 23.46
CA ILE A 324 14.02 -37.65 22.84
C ILE A 324 14.37 -36.50 23.80
N GLN A 325 15.58 -36.55 24.37
CA GLN A 325 16.11 -35.57 25.31
C GLN A 325 17.07 -34.63 24.57
N LEU A 326 16.76 -33.33 24.51
CA LEU A 326 17.65 -32.33 23.89
C LEU A 326 18.63 -31.71 24.92
N PRO A 327 19.85 -31.34 24.51
CA PRO A 327 20.86 -30.76 25.40
C PRO A 327 20.65 -29.26 25.61
N GLN A 328 20.74 -28.78 26.86
CA GLN A 328 20.56 -27.35 27.15
C GLN A 328 21.66 -26.49 26.50
N GLY A 329 21.26 -25.50 25.71
CA GLY A 329 22.18 -24.61 24.99
C GLY A 329 21.48 -23.77 23.92
N ASN A 330 22.22 -23.30 22.92
CA ASN A 330 21.70 -22.64 21.71
C ASN A 330 22.22 -23.39 20.49
N TYR A 331 21.33 -23.88 19.64
CA TYR A 331 21.66 -24.75 18.50
C TYR A 331 21.01 -24.19 17.25
N SER A 332 21.79 -24.04 16.18
CA SER A 332 21.21 -23.69 14.87
C SER A 332 20.32 -24.83 14.39
N MET A 333 19.19 -24.51 13.77
CA MET A 333 18.24 -25.43 13.14
C MET A 333 17.80 -24.86 11.78
N GLY A 334 17.42 -25.74 10.86
CA GLY A 334 16.87 -25.38 9.57
C GLY A 334 17.86 -25.24 8.41
N ALA A 335 17.30 -25.14 7.20
CA ALA A 335 18.02 -24.87 5.97
C ALA A 335 18.12 -23.35 5.72
N ALA A 336 19.32 -22.89 5.39
CA ALA A 336 19.59 -21.48 5.12
C ALA A 336 18.97 -20.99 3.80
N GLY A 337 18.07 -20.02 3.89
CA GLY A 337 17.36 -19.44 2.76
C GLY A 337 16.09 -18.69 3.19
N PRO A 338 15.35 -18.08 2.24
CA PRO A 338 13.97 -17.65 2.47
C PRO A 338 13.03 -18.87 2.60
N GLN A 339 11.80 -18.64 3.07
CA GLN A 339 10.70 -19.60 3.03
C GLN A 339 10.52 -20.18 1.61
N ASN A 340 10.34 -21.49 1.50
CA ASN A 340 10.14 -22.18 0.23
C ASN A 340 9.19 -23.39 0.34
N LEU A 341 7.87 -23.13 0.37
CA LEU A 341 6.83 -24.17 0.31
C LEU A 341 6.64 -24.81 -1.08
N SER A 342 7.55 -24.55 -2.03
CA SER A 342 7.67 -25.34 -3.27
C SER A 342 8.70 -26.47 -3.18
N SER A 343 9.33 -26.67 -2.01
CA SER A 343 10.38 -27.67 -1.81
C SER A 343 10.24 -28.37 -0.44
N THR A 344 10.54 -29.67 -0.37
CA THR A 344 10.47 -30.46 0.87
C THR A 344 11.76 -30.38 1.72
N ALA A 345 12.52 -29.29 1.57
CA ALA A 345 13.88 -29.09 2.06
C ALA A 345 14.03 -29.17 3.58
N GLY A 346 14.84 -30.14 4.06
CA GLY A 346 15.20 -30.27 5.47
C GLY A 346 14.02 -30.62 6.39
N ASN A 347 12.97 -31.25 5.87
CA ASN A 347 11.76 -31.56 6.62
C ASN A 347 12.03 -32.59 7.74
N ILE A 348 11.53 -32.29 8.94
CA ILE A 348 11.65 -33.14 10.13
C ILE A 348 10.34 -33.93 10.29
N ILE A 349 10.36 -35.21 9.93
CA ILE A 349 9.19 -36.09 9.97
C ILE A 349 8.99 -36.63 11.39
N LEU A 350 7.85 -36.28 11.99
CA LEU A 350 7.47 -36.64 13.36
C LEU A 350 7.02 -38.11 13.47
N SER A 351 7.15 -38.70 14.66
CA SER A 351 6.84 -40.11 14.90
C SER A 351 5.90 -40.33 16.09
N SER A 352 5.05 -41.36 15.97
CA SER A 352 4.05 -41.74 16.98
C SER A 352 4.65 -42.38 18.22
N ASN A 353 4.06 -42.09 19.39
CA ASN A 353 4.47 -42.54 20.72
C ASN A 353 5.83 -41.97 21.16
N THR A 354 6.12 -40.74 20.75
CA THR A 354 7.40 -40.06 20.98
C THR A 354 7.21 -38.83 21.87
N THR A 355 8.09 -38.67 22.86
CA THR A 355 8.19 -37.43 23.65
C THR A 355 9.46 -36.68 23.26
N ILE A 356 9.35 -35.41 22.86
CA ILE A 356 10.49 -34.48 22.78
C ILE A 356 10.50 -33.64 24.05
N ASN A 357 11.50 -33.85 24.90
CA ASN A 357 11.80 -32.98 26.03
C ASN A 357 12.97 -32.05 25.68
N GLY A 358 12.65 -30.77 25.55
CA GLY A 358 13.58 -29.71 25.24
C GLY A 358 14.56 -29.38 26.35
N ASN A 359 14.27 -29.65 27.63
CA ASN A 359 15.19 -29.31 28.74
C ASN A 359 15.74 -27.84 28.67
N GLN A 360 14.88 -26.90 28.26
CA GLN A 360 15.21 -25.48 28.00
C GLN A 360 16.21 -25.22 26.87
N THR A 361 16.39 -26.16 25.94
CA THR A 361 17.12 -25.99 24.68
C THR A 361 16.57 -24.80 23.88
N ASN A 362 17.46 -23.97 23.34
CA ASN A 362 17.12 -22.92 22.39
C ASN A 362 17.43 -23.40 20.98
N LEU A 363 16.38 -23.57 20.17
CA LEU A 363 16.45 -23.93 18.76
C LEU A 363 16.42 -22.63 17.94
N ILE A 364 17.56 -22.25 17.38
CA ILE A 364 17.77 -21.00 16.66
C ILE A 364 17.59 -21.25 15.17
N VAL A 365 16.44 -20.84 14.63
CA VAL A 365 16.07 -21.09 13.23
C VAL A 365 16.79 -20.11 12.31
N ASP A 366 17.57 -20.63 11.36
CA ASP A 366 18.44 -19.88 10.46
C ASP A 366 18.03 -20.09 9.00
N GLY A 367 16.92 -19.44 8.60
CA GLY A 367 16.25 -19.67 7.33
C GLY A 367 14.87 -20.28 7.53
N GLN A 368 14.69 -21.55 7.15
CA GLN A 368 13.46 -22.32 7.36
C GLN A 368 13.69 -23.64 8.11
N SER A 369 12.77 -24.04 8.99
CA SER A 369 12.71 -25.39 9.58
C SER A 369 11.26 -25.85 9.65
N ILE A 370 10.94 -26.99 9.02
CA ILE A 370 9.57 -27.46 8.81
C ILE A 370 9.45 -28.85 9.43
N TRP A 371 8.51 -29.02 10.36
CA TRP A 371 8.26 -30.29 11.05
C TRP A 371 6.91 -30.83 10.56
N VAL A 372 6.81 -32.12 10.23
CA VAL A 372 5.62 -32.68 9.57
C VAL A 372 5.19 -33.98 10.22
N GLY A 373 3.94 -34.04 10.68
CA GLY A 373 3.24 -35.28 10.98
C GLY A 373 2.48 -35.77 9.73
N LEU A 374 2.68 -37.03 9.34
CA LEU A 374 2.03 -37.63 8.17
C LEU A 374 0.95 -38.63 8.59
N ALA A 375 -0.04 -38.81 7.72
CA ALA A 375 -1.04 -39.87 7.83
C ALA A 375 -0.45 -41.24 7.42
N THR A 376 -1.07 -42.31 7.94
CA THR A 376 -0.81 -43.71 7.53
C THR A 376 -2.10 -44.50 7.28
N GLY A 377 -3.22 -43.77 7.07
CA GLY A 377 -4.54 -44.36 6.88
C GLY A 377 -5.67 -43.33 6.86
N LEU A 378 -6.86 -43.82 6.51
CA LEU A 378 -8.09 -43.06 6.26
C LEU A 378 -8.72 -42.38 7.48
N ARG A 379 -8.28 -42.69 8.71
CA ARG A 379 -8.91 -42.16 9.94
C ARG A 379 -8.08 -41.01 10.47
N ALA A 380 -8.75 -40.05 11.09
CA ALA A 380 -8.13 -38.96 11.85
C ALA A 380 -7.10 -39.42 12.92
N ILE A 381 -7.16 -40.68 13.36
CA ILE A 381 -6.24 -41.28 14.35
C ILE A 381 -5.10 -42.10 13.71
N ASP A 382 -5.00 -42.14 12.39
CA ASP A 382 -3.96 -42.86 11.63
C ASP A 382 -2.76 -41.96 11.29
N GLY A 383 -2.79 -40.68 11.64
CA GLY A 383 -1.62 -39.81 11.68
C GLY A 383 -0.84 -39.92 12.98
N VAL A 384 0.17 -39.06 13.14
CA VAL A 384 1.08 -39.05 14.30
C VAL A 384 0.30 -39.01 15.62
N SER A 385 0.53 -40.01 16.46
CA SER A 385 -0.32 -40.31 17.62
C SER A 385 0.48 -40.48 18.91
N ASN A 386 -0.06 -40.03 20.05
CA ASN A 386 0.62 -40.02 21.36
C ASN A 386 1.96 -39.25 21.33
N PHE A 387 1.97 -38.08 20.68
CA PHE A 387 3.13 -37.21 20.58
C PHE A 387 3.17 -36.20 21.74
N THR A 388 4.33 -35.94 22.32
CA THR A 388 4.52 -34.93 23.38
C THR A 388 5.68 -34.02 23.02
N MET A 389 5.52 -32.71 23.15
CA MET A 389 6.54 -31.70 22.86
C MET A 389 6.57 -30.68 24.00
N SER A 390 7.68 -30.60 24.75
CA SER A 390 7.75 -29.71 25.91
C SER A 390 9.11 -29.09 26.17
N ASN A 391 9.13 -27.98 26.91
CA ASN A 391 10.35 -27.31 27.41
C ASN A 391 11.32 -26.83 26.31
N LEU A 392 10.84 -26.56 25.10
CA LEU A 392 11.64 -26.01 23.98
C LEU A 392 11.50 -24.48 23.88
N ASN A 393 12.60 -23.80 23.52
CA ASN A 393 12.59 -22.40 23.13
C ASN A 393 12.96 -22.29 21.64
N VAL A 394 11.97 -22.29 20.74
CA VAL A 394 12.19 -22.08 19.30
C VAL A 394 12.25 -20.58 19.04
N LYS A 395 13.24 -20.12 18.25
CA LYS A 395 13.51 -18.69 18.09
C LYS A 395 14.12 -18.38 16.72
N ALA A 396 13.62 -17.34 16.05
CA ALA A 396 14.26 -16.82 14.84
C ALA A 396 15.62 -16.20 15.14
N LYS A 397 16.56 -16.39 14.22
CA LYS A 397 17.86 -15.72 14.22
C LYS A 397 17.71 -14.25 13.83
N ASP A 398 16.84 -13.94 12.86
CA ASP A 398 16.45 -12.58 12.49
C ASP A 398 15.12 -12.19 13.14
N LEU A 399 15.20 -11.44 14.24
CA LEU A 399 14.06 -10.95 15.01
C LEU A 399 13.50 -9.61 14.50
N VAL A 400 13.88 -9.21 13.27
CA VAL A 400 13.44 -7.97 12.62
C VAL A 400 12.66 -8.29 11.33
N ASN A 401 13.17 -9.23 10.53
CA ASN A 401 12.56 -9.66 9.27
C ASN A 401 11.86 -11.03 9.37
N GLY A 402 12.17 -11.84 10.40
CA GLY A 402 11.59 -13.16 10.64
C GLY A 402 12.43 -14.34 10.11
N ASN A 403 12.09 -15.54 10.57
CA ASN A 403 12.51 -16.83 10.00
C ASN A 403 11.32 -17.79 10.02
N PHE A 404 11.28 -18.75 9.09
CA PHE A 404 10.13 -19.65 8.95
C PHE A 404 10.25 -20.87 9.87
N PHE A 405 9.30 -21.07 10.75
CA PHE A 405 9.15 -22.31 11.53
C PHE A 405 7.68 -22.70 11.61
N ILE A 406 7.38 -23.92 11.17
CA ILE A 406 6.02 -24.48 11.20
C ILE A 406 6.05 -25.96 11.56
N VAL A 407 5.03 -26.39 12.32
CA VAL A 407 4.71 -27.79 12.59
C VAL A 407 3.40 -28.11 11.88
N MET A 408 3.48 -28.78 10.74
CA MET A 408 2.32 -29.28 10.01
C MET A 408 1.90 -30.66 10.51
N ALA A 409 0.61 -30.99 10.45
CA ALA A 409 0.14 -32.36 10.65
C ALA A 409 -1.04 -32.72 9.74
N ASP A 410 -0.92 -33.83 9.03
CA ASP A 410 -2.06 -34.56 8.45
C ASP A 410 -2.45 -35.73 9.34
N HIS A 411 -3.68 -35.67 9.84
CA HIS A 411 -4.20 -36.54 10.89
C HIS A 411 -3.33 -36.51 12.17
N GLY A 412 -3.82 -37.18 13.22
CA GLY A 412 -3.07 -37.39 14.45
C GLY A 412 -3.94 -37.33 15.68
N ASN A 413 -3.44 -37.86 16.79
CA ASN A 413 -4.27 -38.09 17.96
C ASN A 413 -3.49 -38.00 19.28
N ASN A 414 -4.08 -37.38 20.30
CA ASN A 414 -3.49 -37.24 21.63
C ASN A 414 -2.08 -36.62 21.60
N TRP A 415 -1.97 -35.45 20.96
CA TRP A 415 -0.79 -34.60 21.09
C TRP A 415 -0.83 -33.82 22.41
N GLN A 416 0.34 -33.65 23.03
CA GLN A 416 0.52 -32.89 24.27
C GLN A 416 1.66 -31.88 24.05
N VAL A 417 1.33 -30.69 23.59
CA VAL A 417 2.30 -29.62 23.29
C VAL A 417 2.25 -28.60 24.41
N HIS A 418 3.26 -28.58 25.30
CA HIS A 418 3.18 -27.75 26.50
C HIS A 418 4.49 -27.15 27.03
N ASP A 419 4.39 -26.01 27.70
CA ASP A 419 5.51 -25.28 28.31
C ASP A 419 6.66 -24.92 27.33
N ASN A 420 6.34 -24.74 26.04
CA ASN A 420 7.29 -24.27 25.01
C ASN A 420 7.21 -22.75 24.80
N SER A 421 8.22 -22.17 24.14
CA SER A 421 8.26 -20.75 23.77
C SER A 421 8.73 -20.58 22.32
N PHE A 422 7.91 -19.96 21.49
CA PHE A 422 8.15 -19.68 20.07
C PHE A 422 8.35 -18.17 19.90
N THR A 423 9.56 -17.72 19.59
CA THR A 423 9.93 -16.30 19.40
C THR A 423 10.41 -16.09 17.97
N MET A 424 9.47 -16.17 17.04
CA MET A 424 9.78 -16.33 15.62
C MET A 424 9.70 -15.04 14.80
N VAL A 425 8.87 -14.07 15.20
CA VAL A 425 8.69 -12.83 14.42
C VAL A 425 8.32 -13.17 12.96
N ASN A 426 7.38 -14.12 12.81
CA ASN A 426 6.87 -14.65 11.54
C ASN A 426 6.61 -13.56 10.50
N THR A 427 6.75 -13.89 9.22
CA THR A 427 6.38 -12.97 8.12
C THR A 427 4.85 -12.88 7.96
N GLU A 428 4.37 -12.45 6.80
CA GLU A 428 2.95 -12.25 6.54
C GLU A 428 2.34 -13.57 6.02
N GLY A 429 1.25 -14.03 6.64
CA GLY A 429 0.58 -15.30 6.31
C GLY A 429 1.29 -16.58 6.77
N GLU A 430 1.88 -16.63 7.97
CA GLU A 430 2.64 -17.81 8.45
C GLU A 430 2.16 -18.39 9.81
N HIS A 431 1.92 -19.69 9.86
CA HIS A 431 1.56 -20.41 11.10
C HIS A 431 2.79 -20.89 11.89
N ILE A 432 2.58 -21.27 13.17
CA ILE A 432 3.53 -22.08 13.95
C ILE A 432 3.05 -23.54 14.01
N PHE A 433 1.73 -23.76 14.02
CA PHE A 433 1.06 -25.03 13.86
C PHE A 433 -0.08 -24.88 12.84
N ASP A 434 -0.04 -25.64 11.74
CA ASP A 434 -1.22 -25.90 10.89
C ASP A 434 -1.54 -27.40 10.93
N LEU A 435 -2.79 -27.74 11.20
CA LEU A 435 -3.18 -29.05 11.71
C LEU A 435 -4.51 -29.49 11.08
N GLY A 436 -4.43 -30.38 10.10
CA GLY A 436 -5.58 -31.01 9.44
C GLY A 436 -6.04 -32.27 10.19
N GLY A 437 -7.29 -32.26 10.65
CA GLY A 437 -7.92 -33.43 11.25
C GLY A 437 -7.36 -33.89 12.61
N ILE A 438 -6.65 -33.04 13.36
CA ILE A 438 -6.02 -33.43 14.63
C ILE A 438 -7.06 -33.75 15.72
N GLN A 439 -6.88 -34.87 16.42
CA GLN A 439 -7.83 -35.41 17.41
C GLN A 439 -7.33 -35.35 18.86
N ASN A 440 -8.24 -35.14 19.81
CA ASN A 440 -8.03 -35.40 21.26
C ASN A 440 -6.77 -34.72 21.86
N SER A 441 -6.36 -33.57 21.31
CA SER A 441 -5.02 -32.99 21.53
C SER A 441 -5.05 -31.75 22.41
N THR A 442 -3.95 -31.46 23.11
CA THR A 442 -3.85 -30.32 24.04
C THR A 442 -2.61 -29.47 23.78
N PHE A 443 -2.83 -28.16 23.66
CA PHE A 443 -1.81 -27.12 23.53
C PHE A 443 -1.89 -26.26 24.78
N SER A 444 -0.91 -26.31 25.69
CA SER A 444 -1.03 -25.58 26.97
C SER A 444 0.24 -24.94 27.53
N ASN A 445 0.08 -23.81 28.24
CA ASN A 445 1.16 -23.01 28.84
C ASN A 445 2.23 -22.48 27.85
N ASN A 446 2.07 -22.68 26.53
CA ASN A 446 3.05 -22.27 25.54
C ASN A 446 3.06 -20.75 25.38
N LYS A 447 4.16 -20.20 24.86
CA LYS A 447 4.30 -18.78 24.51
C LYS A 447 4.54 -18.62 23.02
N PHE A 448 3.84 -17.68 22.40
CA PHE A 448 3.99 -17.30 21.00
C PHE A 448 4.30 -15.80 20.98
N ILE A 449 5.48 -15.41 20.48
CA ILE A 449 6.05 -14.07 20.68
C ILE A 449 6.48 -13.47 19.34
N GLY A 450 5.76 -12.43 18.92
CA GLY A 450 6.04 -11.67 17.70
C GLY A 450 5.52 -12.31 16.42
N TYR A 451 4.70 -11.56 15.69
CA TYR A 451 4.07 -11.91 14.43
C TYR A 451 4.01 -10.70 13.48
N ALA A 452 4.27 -10.93 12.18
CA ALA A 452 4.22 -9.98 11.07
C ALA A 452 4.85 -8.59 11.36
N PRO A 453 6.19 -8.47 11.36
CA PRO A 453 6.87 -7.18 11.62
C PRO A 453 6.61 -6.13 10.52
N ASN A 454 6.22 -6.55 9.32
CA ASN A 454 6.09 -5.72 8.13
C ASN A 454 4.76 -4.91 8.11
N LEU A 455 3.64 -5.49 8.57
CA LEU A 455 2.30 -4.88 8.59
C LEU A 455 2.21 -3.52 9.30
N LYS A 456 3.18 -3.18 10.16
CA LYS A 456 3.32 -1.86 10.78
C LYS A 456 3.27 -0.67 9.82
N LYS A 457 3.63 -0.88 8.55
CA LYS A 457 3.77 0.19 7.55
C LYS A 457 2.55 0.32 6.62
N VAL A 458 1.56 -0.57 6.75
CA VAL A 458 0.47 -0.70 5.78
C VAL A 458 -0.83 -0.14 6.37
N ALA A 459 -1.21 1.08 5.98
CA ALA A 459 -2.44 1.72 6.43
C ALA A 459 -3.73 1.06 5.87
N ARG A 460 -3.60 0.34 4.75
CA ARG A 460 -4.69 -0.31 4.01
C ARG A 460 -4.13 -1.50 3.24
N LEU A 461 -4.59 -2.70 3.56
CA LEU A 461 -4.29 -3.92 2.81
C LEU A 461 -5.14 -3.94 1.52
N ASP A 462 -4.60 -4.49 0.42
CA ASP A 462 -5.34 -4.68 -0.82
C ASP A 462 -5.86 -6.12 -0.86
N MET A 463 -7.02 -6.33 -0.23
CA MET A 463 -7.48 -7.64 0.23
C MET A 463 -8.19 -8.41 -0.88
N ASN A 464 -7.45 -9.29 -1.58
CA ASN A 464 -8.04 -10.42 -2.30
C ASN A 464 -8.27 -11.60 -1.34
N ASP A 465 -7.30 -11.84 -0.45
CA ASP A 465 -7.46 -12.61 0.78
C ASP A 465 -7.00 -11.76 1.98
N GLY A 466 -7.41 -12.12 3.20
CA GLY A 466 -6.84 -11.63 4.46
C GLY A 466 -5.73 -12.53 5.01
N HIS A 467 -5.72 -13.81 4.62
CA HIS A 467 -4.78 -14.83 5.06
C HIS A 467 -3.33 -14.52 4.66
N ASP A 468 -3.13 -14.02 3.44
CA ASP A 468 -1.85 -13.52 2.90
C ASP A 468 -1.11 -12.53 3.82
N TYR A 469 -1.82 -11.93 4.78
CA TYR A 469 -1.31 -10.93 5.71
C TYR A 469 -1.32 -11.42 7.17
N TYR A 470 -2.43 -11.96 7.65
CA TYR A 470 -2.60 -12.41 9.03
C TYR A 470 -3.04 -13.86 9.13
N ALA A 471 -2.32 -14.60 9.96
CA ALA A 471 -2.44 -16.03 10.20
C ALA A 471 -2.20 -16.36 11.68
N GLU A 472 -2.75 -17.49 12.12
CA GLU A 472 -2.71 -17.96 13.50
C GLU A 472 -1.46 -18.77 13.83
N ALA A 473 -0.93 -18.63 15.04
CA ALA A 473 0.09 -19.55 15.55
C ALA A 473 -0.44 -20.99 15.74
N ILE A 474 -1.76 -21.16 15.89
CA ILE A 474 -2.41 -22.48 15.90
C ILE A 474 -3.67 -22.38 15.01
N GLN A 475 -3.52 -22.79 13.76
CA GLN A 475 -4.64 -23.09 12.87
C GLN A 475 -5.12 -24.53 13.16
N LEU A 476 -6.43 -24.74 13.06
CA LEU A 476 -7.07 -26.04 13.13
C LEU A 476 -8.05 -26.13 11.97
N ASP A 477 -7.85 -27.10 11.07
CA ASP A 477 -8.67 -27.29 9.87
C ASP A 477 -9.01 -28.78 9.70
N ALA A 478 -9.79 -29.12 8.68
CA ALA A 478 -10.15 -30.49 8.32
C ALA A 478 -9.23 -31.04 7.21
N SER A 479 -8.63 -32.19 7.46
CA SER A 479 -7.88 -32.92 6.44
C SER A 479 -8.79 -33.27 5.26
N SER A 480 -8.33 -33.10 4.01
CA SER A 480 -9.14 -33.40 2.80
C SER A 480 -8.37 -33.27 1.48
N ASN A 481 -8.77 -34.08 0.49
CA ASN A 481 -8.29 -34.05 -0.92
C ASN A 481 -8.60 -32.74 -1.70
N ASN A 482 -9.11 -31.69 -1.04
CA ASN A 482 -9.52 -30.46 -1.70
C ASN A 482 -8.41 -29.38 -1.74
N HIS A 483 -7.25 -29.64 -1.12
CA HIS A 483 -6.07 -28.74 -1.15
C HIS A 483 -6.36 -27.30 -0.63
N VAL A 484 -7.28 -27.17 0.33
CA VAL A 484 -7.74 -25.85 0.86
C VAL A 484 -6.94 -25.38 2.08
N TRP A 485 -6.22 -26.29 2.73
CA TRP A 485 -5.22 -26.08 3.79
C TRP A 485 -3.87 -26.64 3.26
N ASP A 486 -2.78 -26.66 4.05
CA ASP A 486 -1.44 -27.07 3.59
C ASP A 486 -1.28 -28.56 3.16
N ALA A 487 -2.38 -29.28 2.95
CA ALA A 487 -2.44 -30.47 2.09
C ALA A 487 -1.73 -30.28 0.72
N ASP A 488 -1.71 -29.07 0.16
CA ASP A 488 -0.97 -28.76 -1.08
C ASP A 488 0.57 -28.80 -0.87
N TYR A 489 1.06 -28.69 0.37
CA TYR A 489 2.44 -28.97 0.74
C TYR A 489 2.65 -30.43 1.15
N ILE A 490 1.76 -30.99 1.97
CA ILE A 490 1.86 -32.36 2.50
C ILE A 490 1.80 -33.41 1.38
N SER A 491 1.00 -33.19 0.33
CA SER A 491 0.94 -34.04 -0.86
C SER A 491 2.21 -34.07 -1.72
N LYS A 492 3.18 -33.16 -1.46
CA LYS A 492 4.53 -33.20 -2.03
C LYS A 492 5.46 -34.15 -1.27
N ILE A 493 5.07 -34.57 -0.05
CA ILE A 493 5.86 -35.39 0.89
C ILE A 493 5.28 -36.80 1.02
N ASP A 494 3.96 -36.90 1.16
CA ASP A 494 3.20 -38.15 1.24
C ASP A 494 2.54 -38.44 -0.11
N SER A 495 3.07 -39.44 -0.83
CA SER A 495 2.53 -39.92 -2.10
C SER A 495 1.12 -40.49 -1.99
N ASP A 496 0.77 -40.98 -0.80
CA ASP A 496 -0.46 -41.70 -0.51
C ASP A 496 -1.48 -40.77 0.18
N SER A 497 -1.12 -39.50 0.37
CA SER A 497 -1.95 -38.43 0.95
C SER A 497 -3.34 -38.36 0.34
N ALA A 498 -3.46 -38.56 -0.97
CA ALA A 498 -4.73 -38.57 -1.70
C ALA A 498 -5.60 -39.82 -1.42
N GLU A 499 -5.03 -40.92 -0.95
CA GLU A 499 -5.77 -42.04 -0.37
C GLU A 499 -6.11 -41.76 1.10
N HIS A 500 -5.14 -41.31 1.90
CA HIS A 500 -5.34 -40.95 3.31
C HIS A 500 -6.48 -39.92 3.52
N ASN A 501 -6.52 -38.88 2.68
CA ASN A 501 -7.48 -37.78 2.73
C ASN A 501 -8.76 -38.01 1.90
N ALA A 502 -9.01 -39.24 1.43
CA ALA A 502 -10.22 -39.60 0.69
C ALA A 502 -11.52 -39.53 1.53
N GLN A 503 -11.41 -39.32 2.85
CA GLN A 503 -12.51 -38.93 3.73
C GLN A 503 -12.10 -37.72 4.57
N THR A 504 -12.86 -36.63 4.48
CA THR A 504 -12.60 -35.41 5.27
C THR A 504 -12.66 -35.69 6.77
N GLN A 505 -11.60 -35.35 7.52
CA GLN A 505 -11.59 -35.46 8.99
C GLN A 505 -11.52 -34.07 9.62
N GLU A 506 -12.54 -33.66 10.38
CA GLU A 506 -12.53 -32.41 11.13
C GLU A 506 -11.55 -32.48 12.33
N SER A 507 -10.71 -31.47 12.52
CA SER A 507 -9.94 -31.30 13.77
C SER A 507 -10.91 -31.19 14.96
N ASN A 508 -10.73 -32.04 15.98
CA ASN A 508 -11.80 -32.31 16.94
C ASN A 508 -11.32 -32.80 18.32
N ASN A 509 -12.05 -32.40 19.35
CA ASN A 509 -11.69 -32.58 20.76
C ASN A 509 -10.31 -32.00 21.11
N VAL A 510 -10.01 -30.81 20.60
CA VAL A 510 -8.74 -30.09 20.83
C VAL A 510 -8.92 -29.06 21.95
N THR A 511 -7.94 -28.97 22.86
CA THR A 511 -7.93 -28.00 23.97
C THR A 511 -6.71 -27.08 23.89
N ILE A 512 -6.93 -25.81 23.60
CA ILE A 512 -5.92 -24.74 23.63
C ILE A 512 -6.08 -23.99 24.96
N SER A 513 -5.17 -24.14 25.93
CA SER A 513 -5.36 -23.55 27.27
C SER A 513 -4.15 -22.92 27.95
N ASN A 514 -4.35 -21.79 28.62
CA ASN A 514 -3.33 -21.06 29.38
C ASN A 514 -2.07 -20.60 28.58
N ASN A 515 -2.13 -20.62 27.25
CA ASN A 515 -1.05 -20.14 26.38
C ASN A 515 -0.98 -18.59 26.40
N GLN A 516 0.16 -18.03 25.99
CA GLN A 516 0.42 -16.58 25.96
C GLN A 516 0.85 -16.15 24.55
N PHE A 517 0.01 -15.36 23.89
CA PHE A 517 0.27 -14.75 22.59
C PHE A 517 0.67 -13.29 22.84
N LEU A 518 1.94 -12.97 22.59
CA LEU A 518 2.59 -11.75 23.04
C LEU A 518 3.22 -11.00 21.85
N PRO A 519 3.37 -9.67 21.93
CA PRO A 519 4.12 -8.91 20.95
C PRO A 519 5.61 -9.12 21.22
N TYR A 520 6.43 -9.06 20.17
CA TYR A 520 7.86 -8.84 20.33
C TYR A 520 8.11 -7.34 20.52
N LEU A 521 9.04 -6.94 21.40
CA LEU A 521 9.32 -5.54 21.75
C LEU A 521 10.80 -5.20 21.54
N ASP A 522 11.12 -3.93 21.31
CA ASP A 522 12.51 -3.43 21.34
C ASP A 522 12.98 -3.08 22.77
N ASP A 523 14.27 -2.76 22.92
CA ASP A 523 14.89 -2.36 24.19
C ASP A 523 14.29 -1.08 24.82
N HIS A 524 13.45 -0.34 24.08
CA HIS A 524 12.74 0.86 24.55
C HIS A 524 11.26 0.57 24.89
N GLY A 525 10.77 -0.66 24.67
CA GLY A 525 9.39 -1.08 24.88
C GLY A 525 8.44 -0.80 23.71
N ASN A 526 8.94 -0.39 22.55
CA ASN A 526 8.13 -0.26 21.33
C ASN A 526 7.81 -1.64 20.78
N VAL A 527 6.62 -1.83 20.19
CA VAL A 527 6.28 -3.09 19.51
C VAL A 527 7.19 -3.29 18.29
N LEU A 528 7.94 -4.39 18.25
CA LEU A 528 8.70 -4.86 17.10
C LEU A 528 7.86 -5.75 16.17
N ALA A 529 6.98 -6.57 16.71
CA ALA A 529 5.99 -7.36 15.97
C ALA A 529 4.78 -7.64 16.87
N TYR A 530 3.57 -7.74 16.32
CA TYR A 530 2.32 -7.88 17.10
C TYR A 530 2.14 -9.30 17.63
N SER A 531 1.04 -9.60 18.34
CA SER A 531 0.68 -11.00 18.62
C SER A 531 -0.21 -11.58 17.52
N THR A 532 -0.10 -12.89 17.35
CA THR A 532 -1.01 -13.72 16.55
C THR A 532 -2.15 -14.30 17.42
N GLY A 533 -3.00 -15.15 16.85
CA GLY A 533 -4.20 -15.74 17.43
C GLY A 533 -4.26 -17.28 17.31
N VAL A 534 -5.47 -17.84 17.41
CA VAL A 534 -5.81 -19.26 17.16
C VAL A 534 -7.14 -19.37 16.42
N GLY A 535 -7.27 -20.29 15.46
CA GLY A 535 -8.41 -20.25 14.55
C GLY A 535 -8.53 -21.39 13.54
N GLN A 536 -9.27 -21.10 12.46
CA GLN A 536 -9.50 -21.95 11.29
C GLN A 536 -9.69 -21.01 10.08
N HIS A 537 -9.23 -21.41 8.90
CA HIS A 537 -9.27 -20.54 7.72
C HIS A 537 -10.00 -21.12 6.50
N SER A 538 -10.09 -22.45 6.38
CA SER A 538 -10.43 -23.06 5.09
C SER A 538 -11.61 -24.05 5.11
N THR A 539 -11.83 -24.73 6.23
CA THR A 539 -12.69 -25.92 6.34
C THR A 539 -13.24 -26.10 7.76
N PRO A 540 -14.22 -27.01 8.00
CA PRO A 540 -14.87 -27.18 9.30
C PRO A 540 -13.97 -27.72 10.44
N VAL A 541 -14.36 -27.46 11.69
CA VAL A 541 -13.79 -28.08 12.89
C VAL A 541 -14.88 -28.62 13.81
N GLY A 542 -14.54 -29.65 14.59
CA GLY A 542 -15.40 -30.27 15.59
C GLY A 542 -15.32 -29.57 16.96
N ASN A 543 -15.31 -30.37 18.03
CA ASN A 543 -15.33 -29.87 19.41
C ASN A 543 -13.99 -29.20 19.80
N ILE A 544 -13.89 -27.88 19.64
CA ILE A 544 -12.70 -27.10 20.03
C ILE A 544 -12.95 -26.37 21.36
N THR A 545 -12.01 -26.47 22.30
CA THR A 545 -12.01 -25.72 23.57
C THR A 545 -10.83 -24.75 23.62
N VAL A 546 -11.08 -23.46 23.83
CA VAL A 546 -10.03 -22.43 24.00
C VAL A 546 -10.24 -21.72 25.33
N THR A 547 -9.38 -21.95 26.32
CA THR A 547 -9.63 -21.45 27.70
C THR A 547 -8.42 -20.95 28.49
N GLY A 548 -8.58 -19.80 29.18
CA GLY A 548 -7.54 -19.23 30.05
C GLY A 548 -6.32 -18.63 29.32
N ASN A 549 -6.34 -18.55 27.99
CA ASN A 549 -5.22 -18.01 27.21
C ASN A 549 -5.15 -16.47 27.33
N LEU A 550 -3.94 -15.92 27.20
CA LEU A 550 -3.66 -14.49 27.22
C LEU A 550 -3.20 -14.03 25.84
N PHE A 551 -3.80 -12.99 25.29
CA PHE A 551 -3.39 -12.33 24.03
C PHE A 551 -3.05 -10.86 24.34
N VAL A 552 -1.92 -10.36 23.83
CA VAL A 552 -1.40 -9.01 24.12
C VAL A 552 -0.99 -8.29 22.84
N ASN A 553 -1.63 -7.16 22.55
CA ASN A 553 -1.49 -6.43 21.29
C ASN A 553 -1.61 -7.31 20.02
N PRO A 554 -2.68 -8.11 19.86
CA PRO A 554 -2.99 -8.74 18.58
C PRO A 554 -3.33 -7.69 17.52
N LEU A 555 -3.13 -8.04 16.24
CA LEU A 555 -3.40 -7.17 15.09
C LEU A 555 -4.91 -7.06 14.79
N VAL A 556 -5.65 -6.24 15.54
CA VAL A 556 -7.13 -6.14 15.41
C VAL A 556 -7.57 -4.78 14.86
N ASP A 557 -8.19 -4.78 13.68
CA ASP A 557 -8.97 -3.67 13.08
C ASP A 557 -8.28 -2.28 12.94
N TRP A 558 -6.96 -2.17 13.14
CA TRP A 558 -6.24 -0.91 12.88
C TRP A 558 -5.98 -0.66 11.38
N VAL A 559 -6.04 -1.72 10.58
CA VAL A 559 -6.04 -1.67 9.11
C VAL A 559 -7.41 -1.21 8.65
N GLU A 560 -7.48 -0.28 7.69
CA GLU A 560 -8.74 0.13 7.07
C GLU A 560 -9.25 -0.97 6.10
N THR A 561 -9.84 -2.03 6.66
CA THR A 561 -10.28 -3.23 5.91
C THR A 561 -11.55 -2.99 5.10
N VAL A 562 -11.57 -3.49 3.86
CA VAL A 562 -12.72 -3.43 2.94
C VAL A 562 -13.54 -4.74 2.93
N TRP A 563 -13.19 -5.67 3.82
CA TRP A 563 -13.69 -7.05 3.88
C TRP A 563 -14.07 -7.40 5.33
N PRO A 564 -14.98 -8.37 5.61
CA PRO A 564 -15.44 -8.64 6.98
C PRO A 564 -14.31 -9.19 7.87
N GLY A 565 -13.78 -8.33 8.76
CA GLY A 565 -12.57 -8.52 9.59
C GLY A 565 -12.59 -9.62 10.67
N HIS A 566 -13.32 -10.71 10.47
CA HIS A 566 -13.38 -11.81 11.44
C HIS A 566 -12.08 -12.63 11.54
N HIS A 567 -11.32 -12.76 10.45
CA HIS A 567 -10.00 -13.41 10.41
C HIS A 567 -8.94 -12.69 11.26
N LEU A 568 -9.07 -11.37 11.49
CA LEU A 568 -8.13 -10.60 12.31
C LEU A 568 -8.41 -10.71 13.83
N ALA A 569 -9.41 -11.49 14.25
CA ALA A 569 -9.69 -11.71 15.65
C ALA A 569 -8.71 -12.73 16.25
N PRO A 570 -8.17 -12.51 17.47
CA PRO A 570 -7.19 -13.41 18.09
C PRO A 570 -7.74 -14.79 18.47
N ILE A 571 -9.07 -14.96 18.44
CA ILE A 571 -9.73 -16.26 18.42
C ILE A 571 -10.84 -16.17 17.37
N HIS A 572 -10.79 -16.97 16.30
CA HIS A 572 -11.85 -17.00 15.29
C HIS A 572 -12.16 -18.43 14.85
N PHE A 573 -13.44 -18.80 14.93
CA PHE A 573 -13.96 -20.08 14.44
C PHE A 573 -15.37 -19.84 13.90
N TRP A 574 -15.71 -20.48 12.78
CA TRP A 574 -16.94 -20.18 12.05
C TRP A 574 -18.20 -20.72 12.76
N SER A 575 -19.24 -19.88 12.81
CA SER A 575 -20.51 -20.23 13.46
C SER A 575 -21.34 -21.18 12.61
N GLY A 576 -21.11 -22.49 12.77
CA GLY A 576 -21.90 -23.53 12.10
C GLY A 576 -21.67 -24.96 12.61
N TYR A 577 -20.59 -25.21 13.36
CA TYR A 577 -20.10 -26.56 13.66
C TYR A 577 -20.18 -26.92 15.16
N ASN A 578 -19.74 -28.14 15.52
CA ASN A 578 -20.10 -28.77 16.80
C ASN A 578 -19.32 -28.19 18.02
N SER A 579 -20.08 -27.67 18.99
CA SER A 579 -19.64 -27.38 20.38
C SER A 579 -18.29 -26.66 20.57
N LEU A 580 -18.17 -25.45 20.02
CA LEU A 580 -17.08 -24.52 20.33
C LEU A 580 -17.17 -23.97 21.77
N ASN A 581 -16.18 -24.28 22.62
CA ASN A 581 -16.12 -23.87 24.02
C ASN A 581 -14.98 -22.86 24.28
N ILE A 582 -15.29 -21.57 24.11
CA ILE A 582 -14.37 -20.46 24.38
C ILE A 582 -14.74 -19.81 25.71
N SER A 583 -13.81 -19.76 26.68
CA SER A 583 -14.07 -19.27 28.05
C SER A 583 -12.80 -18.73 28.73
N ASN A 584 -12.91 -17.82 29.71
CA ASN A 584 -11.80 -17.34 30.56
C ASN A 584 -10.55 -16.76 29.86
N ASN A 585 -10.53 -16.62 28.53
CA ASN A 585 -9.42 -16.00 27.81
C ASN A 585 -9.37 -14.49 28.11
N THR A 586 -8.17 -13.91 28.06
CA THR A 586 -7.92 -12.48 28.31
C THR A 586 -7.28 -11.87 27.07
N VAL A 587 -7.92 -10.88 26.45
CA VAL A 587 -7.33 -10.11 25.35
C VAL A 587 -7.05 -8.69 25.83
N ILE A 588 -5.77 -8.33 25.87
CA ILE A 588 -5.26 -6.99 26.19
C ILE A 588 -4.75 -6.36 24.89
N GLY A 589 -5.13 -5.13 24.59
CA GLY A 589 -4.59 -4.44 23.43
C GLY A 589 -5.19 -3.06 23.22
N VAL A 590 -4.55 -2.31 22.33
CA VAL A 590 -5.22 -1.20 21.63
C VAL A 590 -6.21 -1.82 20.65
N PHE A 591 -7.48 -1.47 20.77
CA PHE A 591 -8.50 -1.74 19.75
C PHE A 591 -8.87 -0.40 19.10
N PRO A 592 -9.53 -0.37 17.93
CA PRO A 592 -10.14 0.86 17.41
C PRO A 592 -10.97 1.51 18.51
N ILE A 593 -10.52 2.68 18.95
CA ILE A 593 -10.97 3.23 20.23
C ILE A 593 -12.47 3.52 20.11
N PRO A 594 -13.31 3.04 21.06
CA PRO A 594 -14.67 3.54 21.17
C PRO A 594 -14.61 5.06 21.21
N ASN A 595 -15.12 5.75 20.19
CA ASN A 595 -14.90 7.19 19.99
C ASN A 595 -15.37 7.98 21.23
N ALA A 596 -14.45 8.27 22.16
CA ALA A 596 -14.79 8.61 23.54
C ALA A 596 -14.06 9.86 24.01
N SER A 597 -14.82 10.79 24.56
CA SER A 597 -14.31 12.04 25.12
C SER A 597 -14.74 12.20 26.58
N ALA A 598 -13.83 12.75 27.38
CA ALA A 598 -14.11 13.22 28.72
C ALA A 598 -14.23 14.75 28.70
N GLN A 599 -15.36 15.27 29.18
CA GLN A 599 -15.64 16.69 29.27
C GLN A 599 -16.14 17.04 30.68
N LEU A 600 -15.96 18.30 31.10
CA LEU A 600 -16.60 18.81 32.32
C LEU A 600 -17.93 19.46 31.95
N VAL A 601 -19.03 18.93 32.47
CA VAL A 601 -20.37 19.50 32.33
C VAL A 601 -20.90 19.80 33.73
N ASN A 602 -21.32 21.04 33.99
CA ASN A 602 -21.83 21.50 35.29
C ASN A 602 -20.95 21.09 36.49
N ASN A 603 -19.63 21.20 36.32
CA ASN A 603 -18.62 20.81 37.31
C ASN A 603 -18.69 19.33 37.74
N GLN A 604 -19.02 18.44 36.80
CA GLN A 604 -18.91 16.98 36.89
C GLN A 604 -18.22 16.43 35.63
N ARG A 605 -17.40 15.38 35.77
CA ARG A 605 -16.74 14.73 34.62
C ARG A 605 -17.73 13.82 33.92
N VAL A 606 -18.23 14.24 32.75
CA VAL A 606 -19.06 13.43 31.87
C VAL A 606 -18.16 12.78 30.82
N VAL A 607 -18.36 11.48 30.62
CA VAL A 607 -17.64 10.72 29.60
C VAL A 607 -18.67 10.11 28.66
N THR A 608 -18.52 10.38 27.37
CA THR A 608 -19.41 9.94 26.30
C THR A 608 -18.58 9.21 25.25
N GLY A 609 -19.08 8.10 24.72
CA GLY A 609 -18.48 7.48 23.54
C GLY A 609 -19.35 6.43 22.87
N SER A 610 -18.78 5.73 21.88
CA SER A 610 -19.46 4.68 21.11
C SER A 610 -18.56 3.48 20.84
N VAL A 611 -18.93 2.30 21.35
CA VAL A 611 -18.26 1.03 21.00
C VAL A 611 -18.78 0.60 19.63
N ILE A 612 -17.88 0.56 18.63
CA ILE A 612 -18.24 0.24 17.24
C ILE A 612 -18.03 -1.26 16.94
N THR A 613 -17.01 -1.88 17.54
CA THR A 613 -16.53 -3.24 17.21
C THR A 613 -17.26 -4.38 17.92
N ALA A 614 -18.12 -4.10 18.91
CA ALA A 614 -18.81 -5.12 19.70
C ALA A 614 -20.08 -5.66 19.02
N VAL A 615 -19.96 -6.07 17.75
CA VAL A 615 -21.08 -6.50 16.91
C VAL A 615 -21.09 -8.02 16.75
N LYS A 616 -22.13 -8.65 17.28
CA LYS A 616 -22.39 -10.08 17.17
C LYS A 616 -23.23 -10.34 15.91
N TYR A 617 -22.79 -11.27 15.07
CA TYR A 617 -23.63 -11.85 14.02
C TYR A 617 -24.52 -12.94 14.62
N GLY A 618 -25.77 -13.02 14.18
CA GLY A 618 -26.66 -14.13 14.52
C GLY A 618 -28.14 -13.80 14.40
N ILE A 619 -28.97 -14.82 14.63
CA ILE A 619 -30.41 -14.72 14.46
C ILE A 619 -31.02 -13.82 15.55
N ARG A 620 -31.74 -12.77 15.14
CA ARG A 620 -32.55 -11.92 16.02
C ARG A 620 -33.80 -12.67 16.52
N SER A 621 -34.45 -12.10 17.54
CA SER A 621 -35.68 -12.65 18.14
C SER A 621 -36.90 -12.72 17.19
N ASP A 622 -36.80 -12.15 15.99
CA ASP A 622 -37.80 -12.22 14.91
C ASP A 622 -37.47 -13.28 13.84
N GLY A 623 -36.33 -13.97 13.95
CA GLY A 623 -35.87 -14.97 12.98
C GLY A 623 -35.05 -14.40 11.81
N SER A 624 -34.69 -13.11 11.84
CA SER A 624 -33.79 -12.52 10.84
C SER A 624 -32.30 -12.66 11.21
N ASP A 625 -31.48 -13.04 10.24
CA ASP A 625 -30.02 -12.95 10.34
C ASP A 625 -29.61 -11.48 10.13
N ASP A 626 -29.11 -10.83 11.18
CA ASP A 626 -28.59 -9.46 11.08
C ASP A 626 -27.55 -9.21 12.18
N TRP A 627 -26.70 -8.22 11.97
CA TRP A 627 -25.71 -7.79 12.92
C TRP A 627 -26.38 -7.05 14.09
N TYR A 628 -25.99 -7.34 15.32
CA TYR A 628 -26.50 -6.66 16.52
C TYR A 628 -25.42 -6.50 17.59
N ILE A 629 -25.55 -5.47 18.43
CA ILE A 629 -24.58 -5.21 19.51
C ILE A 629 -24.92 -6.13 20.69
N ASP A 630 -23.89 -6.77 21.26
CA ASP A 630 -24.06 -7.75 22.34
C ASP A 630 -24.85 -7.14 23.55
N PRO A 631 -26.02 -7.70 23.93
CA PRO A 631 -26.78 -7.23 25.09
C PRO A 631 -26.05 -7.46 26.43
N ASN A 632 -25.03 -8.33 26.45
CA ASN A 632 -24.17 -8.54 27.62
C ASN A 632 -22.99 -7.55 27.71
N LEU A 633 -22.78 -6.70 26.70
CA LEU A 633 -21.73 -5.68 26.69
C LEU A 633 -21.86 -4.70 27.87
N ARG A 634 -20.74 -4.51 28.57
CA ARG A 634 -20.55 -3.58 29.67
C ARG A 634 -19.31 -2.73 29.41
N ILE A 635 -19.19 -1.62 30.12
CA ILE A 635 -17.92 -0.88 30.23
C ILE A 635 -17.62 -0.65 31.71
N ARG A 636 -16.43 -1.05 32.15
CA ARG A 636 -15.92 -0.76 33.49
C ARG A 636 -15.11 0.53 33.43
N VAL A 637 -15.46 1.46 34.28
CA VAL A 637 -14.74 2.71 34.53
C VAL A 637 -13.95 2.51 35.81
N THR A 638 -12.67 2.89 35.86
CA THR A 638 -11.89 2.88 37.12
C THR A 638 -11.11 4.17 37.33
N GLN A 639 -11.12 4.67 38.57
CA GLN A 639 -10.32 5.82 39.02
C GLN A 639 -9.91 5.63 40.48
N ALA A 640 -8.61 5.70 40.77
CA ALA A 640 -8.10 5.70 42.16
C ALA A 640 -8.57 4.53 43.05
N GLY A 641 -8.82 3.35 42.47
CA GLY A 641 -9.36 2.18 43.19
C GLY A 641 -10.89 2.11 43.26
N ASN A 642 -11.61 3.16 42.85
CA ASN A 642 -13.05 3.13 42.63
C ASN A 642 -13.39 2.49 41.27
N SER A 643 -14.57 1.88 41.15
CA SER A 643 -15.09 1.35 39.88
C SER A 643 -16.59 1.57 39.68
N LEU A 644 -17.00 1.72 38.43
CA LEU A 644 -18.38 1.83 37.97
C LEU A 644 -18.56 0.93 36.75
N THR A 645 -19.70 0.27 36.62
CA THR A 645 -20.08 -0.48 35.41
C THR A 645 -21.26 0.23 34.74
N ILE A 646 -21.18 0.42 33.43
CA ILE A 646 -22.23 1.00 32.60
C ILE A 646 -22.61 0.05 31.46
N VAL A 647 -23.81 0.21 30.91
CA VAL A 647 -24.33 -0.56 29.78
C VAL A 647 -24.52 0.39 28.59
N PRO A 648 -23.89 0.15 27.43
CA PRO A 648 -24.17 0.90 26.20
C PRO A 648 -25.62 0.72 25.73
N ASN A 649 -26.12 1.65 24.93
CA ASN A 649 -27.43 1.51 24.29
C ASN A 649 -27.36 0.55 23.07
N SER A 650 -28.51 0.30 22.44
CA SER A 650 -28.63 -0.55 21.24
C SER A 650 -27.93 -0.02 19.98
N THR A 651 -27.29 1.16 20.04
CA THR A 651 -26.41 1.71 18.98
C THR A 651 -24.96 1.87 19.46
N GLY A 652 -24.56 1.14 20.51
CA GLY A 652 -23.19 1.09 21.03
C GLY A 652 -22.75 2.33 21.80
N ARG A 653 -23.63 3.34 21.91
CA ARG A 653 -23.35 4.62 22.55
C ARG A 653 -23.55 4.55 24.04
N PHE A 654 -22.62 5.12 24.78
CA PHE A 654 -22.68 5.26 26.23
C PHE A 654 -22.42 6.71 26.63
N THR A 655 -23.03 7.14 27.73
CA THR A 655 -22.72 8.41 28.41
C THR A 655 -22.91 8.19 29.89
N PHE A 656 -21.94 8.60 30.70
CA PHE A 656 -22.03 8.53 32.15
C PHE A 656 -21.35 9.72 32.81
N THR A 657 -21.72 9.97 34.05
CA THR A 657 -21.09 10.97 34.91
C THR A 657 -20.26 10.28 35.98
N VAL A 658 -19.00 10.67 36.12
CA VAL A 658 -18.11 10.19 37.17
C VAL A 658 -18.62 10.71 38.53
N PRO A 659 -18.81 9.86 39.55
CA PRO A 659 -19.23 10.30 40.87
C PRO A 659 -18.25 11.30 41.50
N VAL A 660 -18.76 12.41 42.02
CA VAL A 660 -17.94 13.45 42.70
C VAL A 660 -17.19 12.88 43.93
N SER A 661 -17.65 11.76 44.48
CA SER A 661 -17.01 11.02 45.57
C SER A 661 -15.70 10.32 45.19
N TRP A 662 -15.33 10.23 43.90
CA TRP A 662 -14.09 9.57 43.46
C TRP A 662 -12.83 10.43 43.58
N GLY A 663 -12.98 11.72 43.89
CA GLY A 663 -11.88 12.68 44.06
C GLY A 663 -11.46 13.36 42.76
N TRP A 664 -10.89 14.57 42.91
CA TRP A 664 -10.48 15.41 41.77
C TRP A 664 -8.99 15.25 41.41
N ASP A 665 -8.18 14.78 42.35
CA ASP A 665 -6.72 14.88 42.32
C ASP A 665 -6.03 13.76 41.50
N VAL A 666 -6.80 12.85 40.89
CA VAL A 666 -6.29 11.73 40.10
C VAL A 666 -6.67 11.92 38.63
N PRO A 667 -5.72 12.27 37.75
CA PRO A 667 -6.03 12.85 36.43
C PRO A 667 -6.65 11.85 35.44
N ASN A 668 -6.35 10.57 35.60
CA ASN A 668 -6.60 9.54 34.60
C ASN A 668 -7.83 8.71 34.96
N ILE A 669 -8.66 8.41 33.97
CA ILE A 669 -9.63 7.31 34.03
C ILE A 669 -9.20 6.24 33.03
N SER A 670 -9.21 4.99 33.47
CA SER A 670 -9.14 3.83 32.60
C SER A 670 -10.57 3.35 32.30
N LEU A 671 -10.83 3.06 31.03
CA LEU A 671 -12.03 2.36 30.59
C LEU A 671 -11.66 0.98 30.09
N TYR A 672 -12.51 0.00 30.39
CA TYR A 672 -12.43 -1.37 29.89
C TYR A 672 -13.79 -1.75 29.31
N ALA A 673 -13.90 -1.96 28.00
CA ALA A 673 -15.07 -2.66 27.47
C ALA A 673 -14.93 -4.15 27.80
N PHE A 674 -15.98 -4.76 28.34
CA PHE A 674 -16.04 -6.18 28.68
C PHE A 674 -17.47 -6.68 28.50
N SER A 675 -17.66 -7.92 28.08
CA SER A 675 -18.96 -8.58 28.23
C SER A 675 -18.93 -9.47 29.47
N SER A 676 -20.09 -9.98 29.89
CA SER A 676 -20.17 -10.92 31.02
C SER A 676 -21.48 -11.71 30.98
N SER A 677 -21.45 -12.89 30.37
CA SER A 677 -22.38 -13.97 30.70
C SER A 677 -22.01 -14.59 32.06
N ALA A 678 -23.02 -15.06 32.78
CA ALA A 678 -22.87 -15.80 34.05
C ALA A 678 -23.19 -17.30 33.91
N ASP A 679 -23.37 -17.76 32.66
CA ASP A 679 -23.63 -19.14 32.25
C ASP A 679 -22.76 -19.47 31.03
N PRO A 680 -22.27 -20.71 30.87
CA PRO A 680 -21.37 -21.07 29.79
C PRO A 680 -22.13 -21.39 28.50
N LEU A 681 -21.82 -20.68 27.40
CA LEU A 681 -21.76 -21.15 25.99
C LEU A 681 -21.49 -19.96 25.04
N ASN A 682 -20.74 -20.20 23.96
CA ASN A 682 -20.57 -19.33 22.78
C ASN A 682 -19.91 -17.94 22.98
N SER A 683 -18.63 -17.99 23.37
CA SER A 683 -17.48 -17.36 22.68
C SER A 683 -17.30 -15.85 22.52
N SER A 684 -18.31 -14.98 22.66
CA SER A 684 -18.14 -13.53 22.42
C SER A 684 -17.67 -12.69 23.63
N ASP A 685 -17.44 -13.31 24.78
CA ASP A 685 -17.85 -12.67 26.04
C ASP A 685 -16.75 -12.11 26.97
N ILE A 686 -15.45 -12.15 26.63
CA ILE A 686 -14.40 -11.46 27.43
C ILE A 686 -13.41 -10.68 26.55
N TRP A 687 -13.85 -9.51 26.10
CA TRP A 687 -12.95 -8.43 25.71
C TRP A 687 -12.40 -7.74 26.97
N GLN A 688 -11.14 -7.30 26.97
CA GLN A 688 -10.62 -6.36 27.97
C GLN A 688 -9.73 -5.30 27.32
N SER A 689 -10.35 -4.46 26.48
CA SER A 689 -9.69 -3.31 25.87
C SER A 689 -9.35 -2.26 26.94
N SER A 690 -8.09 -2.23 27.40
CA SER A 690 -7.61 -1.15 28.27
C SER A 690 -7.40 0.11 27.43
N MET A 691 -8.25 1.13 27.61
CA MET A 691 -7.98 2.42 26.99
C MET A 691 -6.69 3.04 27.53
N GLU A 692 -6.10 3.90 26.71
CA GLU A 692 -5.16 4.92 27.18
C GLU A 692 -5.73 5.67 28.39
N ASN A 693 -4.84 6.27 29.17
CA ASN A 693 -5.21 7.17 30.24
C ASN A 693 -6.04 8.35 29.69
N LEU A 694 -7.36 8.31 29.85
CA LEU A 694 -8.19 9.49 29.57
C LEU A 694 -7.83 10.56 30.60
N ALA A 695 -6.91 11.45 30.23
CA ALA A 695 -6.48 12.56 31.05
C ALA A 695 -7.61 13.60 31.14
N LEU A 696 -7.89 14.06 32.37
CA LEU A 696 -8.49 15.39 32.52
C LEU A 696 -7.50 16.46 32.04
N PRO A 697 -7.95 17.56 31.43
CA PRO A 697 -7.11 18.74 31.23
C PRO A 697 -6.64 19.27 32.60
N VAL A 698 -5.41 18.92 32.99
CA VAL A 698 -4.76 19.41 34.21
C VAL A 698 -4.57 20.92 34.07
N ALA A 699 -5.27 21.70 34.89
CA ALA A 699 -5.26 23.16 34.81
C ALA A 699 -3.85 23.71 35.10
N THR A 700 -3.14 24.05 34.03
CA THR A 700 -1.83 24.71 34.09
C THR A 700 -1.99 26.18 34.53
N GLY A 701 -0.89 26.83 34.93
CA GLY A 701 -0.92 28.23 35.31
C GLY A 701 -1.17 29.14 34.10
N ALA A 702 -2.17 30.02 34.22
CA ALA A 702 -2.59 30.99 33.19
C ALA A 702 -1.42 31.59 32.38
N LYS A 703 -1.39 31.29 31.08
CA LYS A 703 -0.34 31.63 30.11
C LYS A 703 -0.12 33.14 29.96
N PHE A 704 -1.15 33.96 30.19
CA PHE A 704 -1.09 35.41 30.05
C PHE A 704 -1.42 36.14 31.36
N GLN A 705 -0.72 37.26 31.60
CA GLN A 705 -0.87 38.08 32.80
C GLN A 705 -1.74 39.32 32.54
N VAL A 706 -2.41 39.84 33.58
CA VAL A 706 -3.14 41.11 33.47
C VAL A 706 -2.15 42.25 33.20
N GLY A 707 -2.47 43.09 32.22
CA GLY A 707 -1.58 44.12 31.67
C GLY A 707 -0.71 43.66 30.49
N GLN A 708 -0.70 42.38 30.14
CA GLN A 708 0.06 41.86 29.00
C GLN A 708 -0.64 42.16 27.66
N GLN A 709 0.14 42.52 26.63
CA GLN A 709 -0.35 42.58 25.25
C GLN A 709 -0.41 41.18 24.62
N VAL A 710 -1.51 40.92 23.92
CA VAL A 710 -1.81 39.65 23.27
C VAL A 710 -2.44 39.88 21.90
N GLN A 711 -2.27 38.91 21.00
CA GLN A 711 -2.88 38.91 19.67
C GLN A 711 -3.89 37.76 19.57
N ILE A 712 -5.08 38.03 19.03
CA ILE A 712 -6.06 37.01 18.65
C ILE A 712 -5.47 36.19 17.49
N GLN A 713 -5.40 34.87 17.63
CA GLN A 713 -4.78 33.99 16.64
C GLN A 713 -5.61 33.91 15.34
N SER A 714 -4.96 33.59 14.23
CA SER A 714 -5.56 33.56 12.88
C SER A 714 -6.67 32.51 12.71
N PHE A 715 -6.69 31.48 13.56
CA PHE A 715 -7.71 30.43 13.57
C PHE A 715 -8.84 30.67 14.60
N ALA A 716 -8.75 31.69 15.46
CA ALA A 716 -9.68 31.89 16.58
C ALA A 716 -11.15 31.90 16.12
N GLY A 717 -11.97 31.00 16.68
CA GLY A 717 -13.34 30.75 16.20
C GLY A 717 -14.37 31.65 16.87
N THR A 718 -14.71 31.31 18.11
CA THR A 718 -15.72 31.96 18.95
C THR A 718 -15.21 32.08 20.38
N GLU A 719 -15.58 33.17 21.04
CA GLU A 719 -15.60 33.26 22.49
C GLU A 719 -16.39 32.08 23.09
N THR A 720 -16.09 31.67 24.32
CA THR A 720 -16.68 30.47 24.94
C THR A 720 -18.21 30.57 25.13
N ASN A 721 -18.71 31.81 25.19
CA ASN A 721 -20.13 32.15 25.24
C ASN A 721 -20.81 32.18 23.85
N GLY A 722 -20.12 31.76 22.79
CA GLY A 722 -20.63 31.63 21.42
C GLY A 722 -20.49 32.87 20.53
N TYR A 723 -19.97 33.99 21.02
CA TYR A 723 -19.79 35.20 20.21
C TYR A 723 -18.57 35.08 19.27
N SER A 724 -18.67 35.54 18.03
CA SER A 724 -17.62 35.29 17.02
C SER A 724 -16.32 36.07 17.26
N LEU A 725 -15.19 35.36 17.26
CA LEU A 725 -13.84 35.93 17.22
C LEU A 725 -13.31 36.10 15.79
N VAL A 726 -13.95 35.49 14.79
CA VAL A 726 -13.55 35.59 13.38
C VAL A 726 -13.29 37.03 12.92
N PRO A 727 -14.13 38.05 13.24
CA PRO A 727 -13.88 39.44 12.85
C PRO A 727 -12.68 40.11 13.54
N ARG A 728 -12.20 39.54 14.66
CA ARG A 728 -11.06 40.04 15.45
C ARG A 728 -9.78 39.24 15.25
N ARG A 729 -9.75 38.26 14.34
CA ARG A 729 -8.55 37.49 14.01
C ARG A 729 -7.41 38.43 13.65
N GLY A 730 -6.25 38.22 14.28
CA GLY A 730 -5.08 39.05 14.11
C GLY A 730 -5.04 40.35 14.93
N TRP A 731 -6.12 40.75 15.61
CA TRP A 731 -6.15 41.99 16.40
C TRP A 731 -5.24 41.90 17.64
N VAL A 732 -4.61 43.02 18.03
CA VAL A 732 -3.82 43.13 19.28
C VAL A 732 -4.56 43.94 20.33
N GLY A 733 -4.68 43.37 21.54
CA GLY A 733 -5.29 44.00 22.70
C GLY A 733 -4.52 43.71 23.98
N THR A 734 -5.03 44.22 25.10
CA THR A 734 -4.43 44.05 26.44
C THR A 734 -5.33 43.19 27.32
N ILE A 735 -4.75 42.24 28.05
CA ILE A 735 -5.45 41.45 29.07
C ILE A 735 -5.84 42.38 30.23
N VAL A 736 -7.14 42.49 30.53
CA VAL A 736 -7.63 43.29 31.68
C VAL A 736 -8.19 42.45 32.82
N SER A 737 -8.59 41.20 32.55
CA SER A 737 -8.92 40.19 33.58
C SER A 737 -8.76 38.78 33.02
N ARG A 738 -8.60 37.79 33.90
CA ARG A 738 -8.52 36.37 33.56
C ARG A 738 -9.26 35.50 34.57
N GLN A 739 -9.88 34.40 34.13
CA GLN A 739 -10.57 33.43 34.98
C GLN A 739 -10.40 32.00 34.45
N PRO A 740 -10.39 30.96 35.31
CA PRO A 740 -10.25 29.57 34.87
C PRO A 740 -11.57 29.05 34.27
N ILE A 741 -11.46 28.23 33.23
CA ILE A 741 -12.57 27.56 32.54
C ILE A 741 -12.16 26.13 32.15
N ASN A 742 -13.06 25.37 31.52
CA ASN A 742 -12.66 24.13 30.85
C ASN A 742 -13.57 23.88 29.64
N TYR A 743 -13.17 24.38 28.47
CA TYR A 743 -13.98 24.39 27.23
C TYR A 743 -13.12 23.93 26.05
N SER A 744 -13.41 22.73 25.53
CA SER A 744 -12.77 21.99 24.41
C SER A 744 -11.23 21.98 24.32
N HIS A 745 -10.60 23.15 24.17
CA HIS A 745 -9.15 23.34 24.02
C HIS A 745 -8.57 24.41 24.98
N SER A 746 -9.38 24.93 25.92
CA SER A 746 -9.02 26.04 26.81
C SER A 746 -9.15 25.73 28.30
N GLN A 747 -8.14 26.12 29.08
CA GLN A 747 -8.12 26.05 30.54
C GLN A 747 -8.32 27.43 31.22
N TRP A 748 -8.12 28.51 30.46
CA TRP A 748 -8.28 29.88 30.93
C TRP A 748 -9.05 30.73 29.94
N GLU A 749 -9.66 31.78 30.48
CA GLU A 749 -10.44 32.75 29.76
C GLU A 749 -9.98 34.15 30.10
N TYR A 750 -9.98 35.02 29.10
CA TYR A 750 -9.41 36.33 29.16
C TYR A 750 -10.38 37.39 28.64
N ARG A 751 -10.48 38.50 29.38
CA ARG A 751 -11.03 39.74 28.85
C ARG A 751 -9.92 40.53 28.18
N VAL A 752 -10.10 40.81 26.90
CA VAL A 752 -9.17 41.54 26.04
C VAL A 752 -9.81 42.87 25.66
N THR A 753 -9.12 43.97 25.95
CA THR A 753 -9.53 45.32 25.53
C THR A 753 -8.60 45.83 24.44
N TYR A 754 -9.16 46.32 23.34
CA TYR A 754 -8.43 46.81 22.17
C TYR A 754 -8.27 48.33 22.19
N ALA A 755 -7.49 48.88 21.25
CA ALA A 755 -7.26 50.31 21.15
C ALA A 755 -8.57 51.11 21.04
N ASN A 756 -9.38 50.80 20.03
CA ASN A 756 -10.70 51.37 19.72
C ASN A 756 -11.80 51.22 20.80
N GLY A 757 -11.46 50.86 22.04
CA GLY A 757 -12.38 50.72 23.17
C GLY A 757 -13.22 49.44 23.14
N ASN A 758 -13.17 48.66 22.06
CA ASN A 758 -13.86 47.37 21.98
C ASN A 758 -13.29 46.37 22.99
N ASN A 759 -14.14 45.43 23.41
CA ASN A 759 -13.82 44.37 24.35
C ASN A 759 -14.29 43.03 23.78
N ASN A 760 -13.46 41.99 23.91
CA ASN A 760 -13.94 40.62 24.04
C ASN A 760 -13.81 40.23 25.52
N PHE A 761 -14.77 39.47 26.04
CA PHE A 761 -14.90 39.18 27.47
C PHE A 761 -14.62 37.72 27.81
N TYR A 762 -14.78 36.82 26.84
CA TYR A 762 -14.78 35.37 27.01
C TYR A 762 -13.80 34.72 26.00
N VAL A 763 -12.60 35.30 25.86
CA VAL A 763 -11.58 34.82 24.89
C VAL A 763 -10.81 33.64 25.49
N ALA A 764 -10.78 32.52 24.76
CA ALA A 764 -10.09 31.31 25.16
C ALA A 764 -8.55 31.43 25.03
N GLU A 765 -7.81 30.65 25.81
CA GLU A 765 -6.35 30.73 25.92
C GLU A 765 -5.61 30.27 24.66
N GLN A 766 -6.14 29.27 23.94
CA GLN A 766 -5.57 28.85 22.66
C GLN A 766 -5.84 29.88 21.54
N ASP A 767 -6.89 30.69 21.67
CA ASP A 767 -7.21 31.76 20.71
C ASP A 767 -6.32 33.00 20.88
N LEU A 768 -5.39 32.97 21.86
CA LEU A 768 -4.45 34.03 22.17
C LEU A 768 -2.98 33.60 22.04
N THR A 769 -2.16 34.53 21.55
CA THR A 769 -0.70 34.46 21.62
C THR A 769 -0.13 35.74 22.25
N ALA A 770 1.07 35.67 22.84
CA ALA A 770 1.73 36.84 23.40
C ALA A 770 2.12 37.80 22.27
N SER A 771 1.91 39.10 22.46
CA SER A 771 2.26 40.10 21.45
C SER A 771 3.24 41.12 21.98
N ASN A 772 4.36 41.26 21.29
CA ASN A 772 5.30 42.38 21.37
C ASN A 772 5.17 43.30 20.14
N TRP A 773 4.01 43.25 19.45
CA TRP A 773 3.85 43.89 18.15
C TRP A 773 4.06 45.40 18.23
N GLN A 774 4.84 45.89 17.27
CA GLN A 774 4.99 47.30 16.94
C GLN A 774 4.59 47.49 15.47
N PRO A 775 4.11 48.67 15.06
CA PRO A 775 3.93 48.98 13.64
C PRO A 775 5.21 48.70 12.85
N SER A 776 5.07 48.01 11.72
CA SER A 776 6.20 47.68 10.83
C SER A 776 6.62 48.86 9.95
N GLN A 777 5.81 49.92 9.91
CA GLN A 777 6.07 51.19 9.25
C GLN A 777 5.64 52.33 10.19
N PRO A 778 6.22 53.54 10.07
CA PRO A 778 5.67 54.73 10.72
C PRO A 778 4.32 55.11 10.10
N ALA A 779 3.46 55.77 10.88
CA ALA A 779 2.16 56.26 10.44
C ALA A 779 2.24 57.07 9.13
N ALA A 780 1.47 56.65 8.13
CA ALA A 780 1.48 57.24 6.78
C ALA A 780 1.06 58.72 6.79
N PHE A 781 0.23 59.12 7.75
CA PHE A 781 -0.19 60.50 7.98
C PHE A 781 0.26 60.95 9.38
N GLN A 782 0.59 62.22 9.52
CA GLN A 782 1.04 62.79 10.80
C GLN A 782 0.01 63.79 11.30
N VAL A 783 0.04 64.12 12.60
CA VAL A 783 -0.86 65.14 13.16
C VAL A 783 -0.64 66.46 12.42
N GLY A 784 -1.66 66.91 11.71
CA GLY A 784 -1.62 68.09 10.84
C GLY A 784 -1.68 67.81 9.34
N THR A 785 -1.49 66.58 8.86
CA THR A 785 -1.59 66.21 7.44
C THR A 785 -3.03 66.36 6.92
N GLN A 786 -3.20 66.86 5.69
CA GLN A 786 -4.47 66.80 4.97
C GLN A 786 -4.63 65.45 4.29
N VAL A 787 -5.81 64.84 4.45
CA VAL A 787 -6.16 63.50 3.96
C VAL A 787 -7.55 63.54 3.35
N GLN A 788 -7.80 62.66 2.37
CA GLN A 788 -9.15 62.40 1.87
C GLN A 788 -9.62 61.04 2.39
N VAL A 789 -10.87 60.96 2.88
CA VAL A 789 -11.53 59.68 3.14
C VAL A 789 -11.83 59.01 1.81
N ARG A 790 -11.42 57.74 1.63
CA ARG A 790 -11.56 57.04 0.35
C ARG A 790 -13.02 56.85 -0.06
N SER A 791 -13.27 56.80 -1.36
CA SER A 791 -14.60 56.64 -1.97
C SER A 791 -15.34 55.37 -1.53
N TYR A 792 -14.61 54.35 -1.10
CA TYR A 792 -15.14 53.06 -0.65
C TYR A 792 -15.22 52.90 0.88
N ALA A 793 -14.77 53.88 1.68
CA ALA A 793 -14.65 53.75 3.13
C ALA A 793 -16.01 53.45 3.79
N GLN A 794 -16.13 52.35 4.54
CA GLN A 794 -17.43 51.87 5.06
C GLN A 794 -17.70 52.37 6.47
N THR A 795 -16.79 52.05 7.41
CA THR A 795 -16.98 52.25 8.85
C THR A 795 -15.65 52.56 9.54
N GLU A 796 -15.70 53.33 10.62
CA GLU A 796 -14.61 53.49 11.59
C GLU A 796 -14.24 52.15 12.28
N SER A 797 -13.06 52.10 12.92
CA SER A 797 -12.55 50.93 13.68
C SER A 797 -13.49 50.47 14.81
N ASN A 798 -14.35 51.37 15.30
CA ASN A 798 -15.35 51.17 16.34
C ASN A 798 -16.73 50.74 15.80
N GLY A 799 -16.92 50.69 14.47
CA GLY A 799 -18.19 50.36 13.80
C GLY A 799 -19.10 51.56 13.45
N TYR A 800 -18.72 52.80 13.74
CA TYR A 800 -19.49 53.99 13.33
C TYR A 800 -19.44 54.19 11.80
N ASN A 801 -20.53 54.71 11.24
CA ASN A 801 -20.72 54.81 9.80
C ASN A 801 -19.87 55.94 9.17
N LEU A 802 -18.94 55.57 8.29
CA LEU A 802 -18.02 56.49 7.60
C LEU A 802 -18.48 56.83 6.15
N VAL A 803 -19.52 56.14 5.64
CA VAL A 803 -20.14 56.40 4.33
C VAL A 803 -20.46 57.89 4.08
N PRO A 804 -21.03 58.67 5.03
CA PRO A 804 -21.40 60.06 4.78
C PRO A 804 -20.22 60.99 4.48
N HIS A 805 -19.01 60.60 4.92
CA HIS A 805 -17.78 61.38 4.83
C HIS A 805 -16.86 60.91 3.69
N ARG A 806 -17.31 59.96 2.85
CA ARG A 806 -16.59 59.51 1.64
C ARG A 806 -16.20 60.67 0.74
N ASN A 807 -14.96 60.66 0.26
CA ASN A 807 -14.34 61.71 -0.55
C ASN A 807 -14.16 63.07 0.16
N TRP A 808 -14.57 63.22 1.43
CA TRP A 808 -14.34 64.46 2.17
C TRP A 808 -12.84 64.62 2.47
N VAL A 809 -12.36 65.86 2.37
CA VAL A 809 -10.99 66.22 2.74
C VAL A 809 -10.98 66.79 4.15
N GLY A 810 -10.21 66.15 5.02
CA GLY A 810 -10.05 66.52 6.43
C GLY A 810 -8.57 66.71 6.81
N LYS A 811 -8.35 67.02 8.08
CA LYS A 811 -7.01 67.18 8.67
C LYS A 811 -6.87 66.26 9.88
N VAL A 812 -5.77 65.50 9.92
CA VAL A 812 -5.46 64.59 11.03
C VAL A 812 -5.19 65.38 12.31
N THR A 813 -5.84 65.01 13.41
CA THR A 813 -5.71 65.64 14.74
C THR A 813 -5.10 64.71 15.79
N ALA A 814 -5.26 63.39 15.66
CA ALA A 814 -4.57 62.39 16.45
C ALA A 814 -4.25 61.14 15.62
N VAL A 815 -3.24 60.39 16.06
CA VAL A 815 -2.76 59.15 15.43
C VAL A 815 -2.47 58.14 16.54
N ARG A 816 -2.85 56.88 16.35
CA ARG A 816 -2.67 55.84 17.37
C ARG A 816 -2.33 54.50 16.76
N ALA A 817 -1.21 53.92 17.19
CA ALA A 817 -0.79 52.57 16.79
C ALA A 817 -1.76 51.51 17.34
N MET A 818 -2.24 50.64 16.46
CA MET A 818 -3.05 49.48 16.80
C MET A 818 -2.95 48.42 15.71
N LYS A 819 -3.10 47.15 16.06
CA LYS A 819 -3.24 46.09 15.06
C LYS A 819 -4.69 45.64 15.05
N ASP A 820 -5.39 45.91 13.96
CA ASP A 820 -6.67 45.26 13.66
C ASP A 820 -6.49 44.29 12.47
N SER A 821 -7.58 43.97 11.76
CA SER A 821 -7.58 43.05 10.63
C SER A 821 -7.02 43.65 9.33
N ASN A 822 -6.91 44.98 9.20
CA ASN A 822 -6.44 45.64 7.97
C ASN A 822 -5.51 46.86 8.20
N SER A 823 -5.36 47.35 9.44
CA SER A 823 -4.66 48.60 9.75
C SER A 823 -3.57 48.46 10.83
N GLN A 824 -2.58 49.35 10.76
CA GLN A 824 -1.56 49.54 11.80
C GLN A 824 -1.77 50.82 12.62
N TYR A 825 -2.70 51.69 12.18
CA TYR A 825 -2.99 52.98 12.79
C TYR A 825 -4.46 53.38 12.65
N GLU A 826 -5.06 53.87 13.74
CA GLU A 826 -6.30 54.65 13.69
C GLU A 826 -6.00 56.16 13.79
N TYR A 827 -6.85 56.94 13.15
CA TYR A 827 -6.70 58.37 12.91
C TYR A 827 -7.97 59.13 13.33
N SER A 828 -7.77 60.19 14.10
CA SER A 828 -8.81 61.19 14.31
C SER A 828 -8.65 62.29 13.26
N VAL A 829 -9.74 62.60 12.55
CA VAL A 829 -9.76 63.50 11.38
C VAL A 829 -10.86 64.53 11.57
N THR A 830 -10.53 65.81 11.41
CA THR A 830 -11.49 66.94 11.51
C THR A 830 -11.65 67.63 10.15
N TYR A 831 -12.88 67.91 9.76
CA TYR A 831 -13.24 68.52 8.47
C TYR A 831 -13.45 70.03 8.58
N ALA A 832 -13.49 70.71 7.43
CA ALA A 832 -13.64 72.17 7.34
C ALA A 832 -14.95 72.73 7.95
N ASN A 833 -15.97 71.88 8.17
CA ASN A 833 -17.23 72.25 8.82
C ASN A 833 -17.24 72.02 10.34
N GLY A 834 -16.13 71.58 10.94
CA GLY A 834 -16.01 71.30 12.37
C GLY A 834 -16.48 69.91 12.82
N GLN A 835 -17.01 69.07 11.92
CA GLN A 835 -17.23 67.66 12.23
C GLN A 835 -15.92 66.88 12.27
N HIS A 836 -15.94 65.73 12.94
CA HIS A 836 -14.81 64.82 13.09
C HIS A 836 -15.25 63.35 13.01
N ASN A 837 -14.31 62.48 12.67
CA ASN A 837 -14.36 61.03 12.82
C ASN A 837 -13.09 60.65 13.62
N ASP A 838 -13.23 59.95 14.74
CA ASP A 838 -12.10 59.77 15.67
C ASP A 838 -11.30 58.48 15.45
N HIS A 839 -11.90 57.50 14.76
CA HIS A 839 -11.37 56.15 14.59
C HIS A 839 -11.28 55.72 13.10
N VAL A 840 -10.84 56.63 12.22
CA VAL A 840 -10.66 56.32 10.80
C VAL A 840 -9.41 55.46 10.60
N LEU A 841 -9.50 54.40 9.79
CA LEU A 841 -8.39 53.49 9.57
C LEU A 841 -7.44 54.00 8.48
N GLU A 842 -6.16 53.61 8.54
CA GLU A 842 -5.12 54.08 7.61
C GLU A 842 -5.46 53.80 6.13
N GLN A 843 -6.05 52.63 5.85
CA GLN A 843 -6.47 52.24 4.50
C GLN A 843 -7.79 52.89 4.04
N ASP A 844 -8.53 53.55 4.92
CA ASP A 844 -9.70 54.37 4.57
C ASP A 844 -9.32 55.84 4.30
N LEU A 845 -8.04 56.19 4.46
CA LEU A 845 -7.48 57.49 4.13
C LEU A 845 -6.53 57.44 2.92
N GLN A 846 -6.42 58.56 2.22
CA GLN A 846 -5.41 58.76 1.19
C GLN A 846 -4.83 60.17 1.15
N THR A 847 -3.56 60.25 0.75
CA THR A 847 -3.02 61.42 0.05
C THR A 847 -3.89 61.68 -1.19
N SER A 848 -4.35 62.90 -1.39
CA SER A 848 -5.36 63.23 -2.41
C SER A 848 -4.79 63.22 -3.85
N GLN A 849 -4.59 62.04 -4.43
CA GLN A 849 -4.10 61.81 -5.80
C GLN A 849 -4.80 60.60 -6.46
N LEU A 850 -4.88 60.58 -7.80
CA LEU A 850 -5.48 59.52 -8.63
C LEU A 850 -4.46 58.99 -9.65
N LEU A 851 -4.60 57.73 -10.08
CA LEU A 851 -3.66 57.03 -10.97
C LEU A 851 -4.35 56.27 -12.12
N VAL A 852 -4.28 56.85 -13.31
CA VAL A 852 -4.24 56.18 -14.63
C VAL A 852 -3.01 56.73 -15.38
N GLY A 853 -2.48 55.94 -16.33
CA GLY A 853 -1.20 56.11 -17.06
C GLY A 853 -0.60 57.51 -17.05
N SER A 854 0.25 57.80 -16.06
CA SER A 854 0.76 59.16 -15.80
C SER A 854 2.06 59.50 -16.53
N VAL A 855 2.36 58.78 -17.62
CA VAL A 855 3.55 58.98 -18.47
C VAL A 855 3.07 59.45 -19.84
N GLY A 856 3.54 60.62 -20.29
CA GLY A 856 3.19 61.20 -21.60
C GLY A 856 1.84 61.93 -21.68
N VAL A 857 0.89 61.66 -20.79
CA VAL A 857 -0.45 62.27 -20.77
C VAL A 857 -0.43 63.65 -20.08
N SER A 858 -1.05 64.68 -20.68
CA SER A 858 -1.22 65.99 -20.01
C SER A 858 -2.32 65.96 -18.94
N SER A 859 -2.28 66.89 -17.98
CA SER A 859 -3.28 66.97 -16.91
C SER A 859 -4.71 67.10 -17.41
N THR A 860 -4.95 67.82 -18.52
CA THR A 860 -6.27 67.96 -19.15
C THR A 860 -6.75 66.63 -19.73
N GLN A 861 -5.89 65.92 -20.47
CA GLN A 861 -6.19 64.60 -21.03
C GLN A 861 -6.44 63.56 -19.91
N GLN A 862 -5.68 63.63 -18.83
CA GLN A 862 -5.83 62.75 -17.66
C GLN A 862 -7.17 63.01 -16.95
N GLN A 863 -7.57 64.28 -16.76
CA GLN A 863 -8.87 64.65 -16.19
C GLN A 863 -10.04 64.22 -17.09
N TRP A 864 -9.92 64.39 -18.41
CA TRP A 864 -10.93 63.93 -19.37
C TRP A 864 -11.08 62.40 -19.34
N LEU A 865 -9.97 61.67 -19.34
CA LEU A 865 -9.96 60.20 -19.25
C LEU A 865 -10.60 59.72 -17.93
N TYR A 866 -10.29 60.36 -16.79
CA TYR A 866 -10.96 60.08 -15.52
C TYR A 866 -12.48 60.34 -15.55
N SER A 867 -12.97 61.24 -16.40
CA SER A 867 -14.41 61.52 -16.50
C SER A 867 -15.22 60.48 -17.28
N ILE A 868 -14.56 59.63 -18.09
CA ILE A 868 -15.22 58.61 -18.94
C ILE A 868 -14.82 57.16 -18.63
N VAL A 869 -13.72 56.92 -17.91
CA VAL A 869 -13.15 55.57 -17.70
C VAL A 869 -14.12 54.59 -17.03
N ASN A 870 -14.87 55.05 -16.01
CA ASN A 870 -15.82 54.19 -15.28
C ASN A 870 -17.01 53.77 -16.17
N ASP A 871 -17.53 54.70 -16.98
CA ASP A 871 -18.65 54.45 -17.87
C ASP A 871 -18.24 53.48 -18.98
N ALA A 872 -17.06 53.66 -19.56
CA ALA A 872 -16.51 52.76 -20.57
C ALA A 872 -16.27 51.33 -20.04
N VAL A 873 -15.67 51.19 -18.85
CA VAL A 873 -15.49 49.87 -18.20
C VAL A 873 -16.82 49.19 -17.93
N THR A 874 -17.80 49.94 -17.42
CA THR A 874 -19.14 49.41 -17.12
C THR A 874 -19.87 48.98 -18.40
N ALA A 875 -19.84 49.81 -19.44
CA ALA A 875 -20.47 49.50 -20.73
C ALA A 875 -19.81 48.30 -21.43
N ALA A 876 -18.48 48.24 -21.44
CA ALA A 876 -17.74 47.18 -22.12
C ALA A 876 -17.94 45.81 -21.45
N ASN A 877 -17.72 45.73 -20.13
CA ASN A 877 -17.81 44.46 -19.39
C ASN A 877 -19.24 43.88 -19.38
N THR A 878 -20.27 44.74 -19.41
CA THR A 878 -21.68 44.31 -19.44
C THR A 878 -22.08 43.70 -20.79
N ASN A 879 -21.35 43.98 -21.87
CA ASN A 879 -21.72 43.63 -23.25
C ASN A 879 -20.67 42.78 -23.97
N ASP A 880 -19.76 42.15 -23.20
CA ASP A 880 -18.62 41.37 -23.68
C ASP A 880 -17.72 42.09 -24.70
N LEU A 881 -17.37 43.35 -24.43
CA LEU A 881 -16.41 44.14 -25.21
C LEU A 881 -15.17 44.49 -24.38
N TYR A 882 -14.06 44.82 -25.04
CA TYR A 882 -12.86 45.32 -24.37
C TYR A 882 -13.00 46.81 -24.02
N ALA A 883 -12.85 47.14 -22.74
CA ALA A 883 -12.86 48.51 -22.23
C ALA A 883 -11.65 49.31 -22.77
N SER A 884 -10.52 48.64 -22.96
CA SER A 884 -9.32 49.24 -23.56
C SER A 884 -9.54 49.67 -25.02
N ILE A 885 -10.19 48.84 -25.83
CA ILE A 885 -10.56 49.13 -27.23
C ILE A 885 -11.56 50.29 -27.29
N MET A 886 -12.59 50.24 -26.43
CA MET A 886 -13.60 51.30 -26.36
C MET A 886 -12.95 52.65 -26.00
N LEU A 887 -12.06 52.69 -25.00
CA LEU A 887 -11.34 53.92 -24.65
C LEU A 887 -10.29 54.32 -25.69
N ALA A 888 -9.64 53.38 -26.38
CA ALA A 888 -8.67 53.69 -27.43
C ALA A 888 -9.34 54.28 -28.68
N GLN A 889 -10.50 53.74 -29.11
CA GLN A 889 -11.31 54.35 -30.17
C GLN A 889 -11.82 55.73 -29.72
N ALA A 890 -12.34 55.87 -28.49
CA ALA A 890 -12.74 57.17 -27.98
C ALA A 890 -11.56 58.18 -27.99
N ILE A 891 -10.35 57.79 -27.58
CA ILE A 891 -9.16 58.65 -27.58
C ILE A 891 -8.79 59.11 -29.01
N LEU A 892 -8.79 58.21 -29.99
CA LEU A 892 -8.42 58.53 -31.37
C LEU A 892 -9.50 59.36 -32.08
N GLU A 893 -10.74 58.86 -32.15
CA GLU A 893 -11.83 59.46 -32.93
C GLU A 893 -12.25 60.85 -32.41
N SER A 894 -12.21 61.03 -31.08
CA SER A 894 -12.51 62.33 -30.45
C SER A 894 -11.30 63.27 -30.33
N GLY A 895 -10.09 62.77 -30.57
CA GLY A 895 -8.85 63.49 -30.28
C GLY A 895 -8.76 63.92 -28.80
N TRP A 896 -8.89 62.98 -27.86
CA TRP A 896 -9.02 63.26 -26.41
C TRP A 896 -10.17 64.21 -26.05
N GLY A 897 -11.30 64.09 -26.73
CA GLY A 897 -12.51 64.87 -26.49
C GLY A 897 -12.49 66.30 -27.04
N THR A 898 -11.46 66.70 -27.79
CA THR A 898 -11.32 68.08 -28.29
C THR A 898 -11.82 68.29 -29.73
N SER A 899 -12.24 67.22 -30.43
CA SER A 899 -12.85 67.31 -31.76
C SER A 899 -14.22 67.99 -31.71
N ASP A 900 -14.55 68.82 -32.70
CA ASP A 900 -15.86 69.47 -32.84
C ASP A 900 -17.03 68.45 -32.92
N LEU A 901 -16.76 67.21 -33.37
CA LEU A 901 -17.74 66.12 -33.38
C LEU A 901 -17.98 65.51 -31.99
N ALA A 902 -16.95 65.54 -31.13
CA ALA A 902 -17.00 65.00 -29.77
C ALA A 902 -17.48 66.01 -28.73
N LEU A 903 -17.29 67.30 -28.97
CA LEU A 903 -17.77 68.38 -28.13
C LEU A 903 -19.30 68.54 -28.21
N SER A 904 -19.89 69.14 -27.17
CA SER A 904 -21.30 69.55 -27.18
C SER A 904 -21.53 70.65 -28.23
N PRO A 905 -22.58 70.59 -29.07
CA PRO A 905 -23.79 69.78 -28.91
C PRO A 905 -23.75 68.38 -29.57
N ASN A 906 -22.65 68.00 -30.23
CA ASN A 906 -22.59 66.79 -31.05
C ASN A 906 -22.36 65.51 -30.22
N ASN A 907 -21.47 65.58 -29.22
CA ASN A 907 -21.20 64.53 -28.21
C ASN A 907 -20.80 63.14 -28.77
N ASN A 908 -20.34 63.04 -30.02
CA ASN A 908 -20.00 61.77 -30.68
C ASN A 908 -18.52 61.45 -30.49
N LEU A 909 -18.20 60.54 -29.56
CA LEU A 909 -16.82 60.20 -29.22
C LEU A 909 -16.15 59.22 -30.19
N PHE A 910 -16.90 58.61 -31.11
CA PHE A 910 -16.51 57.39 -31.83
C PHE A 910 -16.55 57.51 -33.36
N GLY A 911 -16.70 58.71 -33.91
CA GLY A 911 -16.74 58.92 -35.35
C GLY A 911 -17.91 58.21 -36.06
N ILE A 912 -19.00 57.90 -35.35
CA ILE A 912 -20.10 57.10 -35.91
C ILE A 912 -20.84 57.91 -36.98
N LYS A 913 -20.66 57.49 -38.24
CA LYS A 913 -21.35 58.05 -39.42
C LYS A 913 -22.86 57.86 -39.34
N ALA A 914 -23.60 58.79 -39.92
CA ALA A 914 -25.04 58.91 -39.75
C ALA A 914 -25.79 57.64 -40.14
N ASN A 915 -26.49 57.04 -39.18
CA ASN A 915 -27.22 55.79 -39.33
C ASN A 915 -28.64 55.91 -38.74
N LYS A 916 -29.44 54.84 -38.82
CA LYS A 916 -30.79 54.80 -38.22
C LYS A 916 -30.77 54.24 -36.80
N SER A 917 -29.89 54.77 -35.96
CA SER A 917 -29.83 54.44 -34.53
C SER A 917 -31.01 55.02 -33.76
N GLN A 918 -31.39 54.33 -32.69
CA GLN A 918 -32.34 54.78 -31.66
C GLN A 918 -31.72 55.73 -30.63
N PHE A 919 -30.38 55.79 -30.53
CA PHE A 919 -29.64 56.61 -29.56
C PHE A 919 -29.24 57.99 -30.13
N ALA A 920 -29.13 58.10 -31.46
CA ALA A 920 -28.86 59.36 -32.14
C ALA A 920 -30.05 60.33 -32.06
N ASN A 921 -29.77 61.62 -31.87
CA ASN A 921 -30.80 62.68 -31.83
C ASN A 921 -30.81 63.59 -33.07
N GLY A 922 -29.92 63.34 -34.03
CA GLY A 922 -29.73 64.14 -35.24
C GLY A 922 -28.49 63.69 -36.01
N SER A 923 -28.09 64.49 -37.00
CA SER A 923 -26.83 64.32 -37.71
C SER A 923 -26.18 65.65 -38.08
N VAL A 924 -24.86 65.62 -38.29
CA VAL A 924 -24.04 66.78 -38.69
C VAL A 924 -23.09 66.41 -39.84
N ASN A 925 -23.01 67.26 -40.86
CA ASN A 925 -22.10 67.07 -42.00
C ASN A 925 -20.73 67.67 -41.68
N LEU A 926 -19.67 66.87 -41.67
CA LEU A 926 -18.30 67.30 -41.35
C LEU A 926 -17.28 66.68 -42.32
N PRO A 927 -16.13 67.35 -42.56
CA PRO A 927 -15.01 66.76 -43.28
C PRO A 927 -14.38 65.63 -42.45
N THR A 928 -14.05 64.52 -43.12
CA THR A 928 -13.35 63.36 -42.57
C THR A 928 -12.28 62.88 -43.54
N THR A 929 -11.18 62.35 -43.01
CA THR A 929 -10.12 61.75 -43.82
C THR A 929 -10.40 60.27 -44.03
N GLU A 930 -10.35 59.84 -45.29
CA GLU A 930 -10.39 58.44 -45.70
C GLU A 930 -9.08 58.08 -46.40
N TYR A 931 -8.81 56.79 -46.61
CA TYR A 931 -7.62 56.32 -47.32
C TYR A 931 -8.02 55.55 -48.60
N ASP A 932 -7.25 55.71 -49.67
CA ASP A 932 -7.45 54.99 -50.94
C ASP A 932 -6.87 53.56 -50.89
N GLU A 933 -7.12 52.77 -51.94
CA GLU A 933 -6.58 51.40 -52.08
C GLU A 933 -5.03 51.33 -52.07
N ASN A 934 -4.34 52.47 -52.19
CA ASN A 934 -2.88 52.59 -52.12
C ASN A 934 -2.40 53.14 -50.76
N GLY A 935 -3.28 53.26 -49.76
CA GLY A 935 -2.98 53.81 -48.44
C GLY A 935 -2.75 55.32 -48.41
N ARG A 936 -3.33 56.08 -49.34
CA ARG A 936 -3.16 57.55 -49.41
C ARG A 936 -4.36 58.29 -48.82
N PRO A 937 -4.16 59.23 -47.88
CA PRO A 937 -5.25 59.98 -47.29
C PRO A 937 -5.87 60.99 -48.28
N TYR A 938 -7.19 61.07 -48.29
CA TYR A 938 -7.99 62.09 -48.97
C TYR A 938 -9.19 62.49 -48.10
N THR A 939 -9.68 63.72 -48.24
CA THR A 939 -10.79 64.23 -47.42
C THR A 939 -12.11 64.17 -48.18
N ILE A 940 -13.16 63.68 -47.53
CA ILE A 940 -14.56 63.77 -47.97
C ILE A 940 -15.40 64.48 -46.91
N ASN A 941 -16.56 65.01 -47.27
CA ASN A 941 -17.60 65.33 -46.27
C ASN A 941 -18.48 64.10 -46.05
N ALA A 942 -18.76 63.79 -44.78
CA ALA A 942 -19.67 62.73 -44.38
C ALA A 942 -20.66 63.26 -43.32
N ASP A 943 -21.85 62.67 -43.28
CA ASP A 943 -22.79 62.90 -42.18
C ASP A 943 -22.43 61.97 -41.02
N PHE A 944 -22.48 62.51 -39.79
CA PHE A 944 -22.22 61.80 -38.53
C PHE A 944 -23.42 61.88 -37.60
N ASN A 945 -23.65 60.85 -36.76
CA ASN A 945 -24.66 60.90 -35.69
C ASN A 945 -24.31 62.01 -34.69
N THR A 946 -25.34 62.70 -34.17
CA THR A 946 -25.23 63.52 -32.95
C THR A 946 -25.99 62.87 -31.81
N TYR A 947 -25.58 63.15 -30.57
CA TYR A 947 -26.19 62.59 -29.35
C TYR A 947 -26.52 63.68 -28.33
N SER A 948 -27.57 63.44 -27.54
CA SER A 948 -27.95 64.33 -26.43
C SER A 948 -27.03 64.25 -25.21
N SER A 949 -26.14 63.24 -25.15
CA SER A 949 -25.12 63.09 -24.11
C SER A 949 -24.02 62.14 -24.59
N ILE A 950 -22.83 62.22 -23.96
CA ILE A 950 -21.72 61.28 -24.19
C ILE A 950 -22.13 59.82 -23.90
N LEU A 951 -22.95 59.58 -22.86
CA LEU A 951 -23.45 58.24 -22.53
C LEU A 951 -24.27 57.61 -23.67
N ASN A 952 -25.02 58.41 -24.43
CA ASN A 952 -25.73 57.91 -25.61
C ASN A 952 -24.80 57.58 -26.78
N SER A 953 -23.62 58.22 -26.87
CA SER A 953 -22.57 57.82 -27.82
C SER A 953 -21.93 56.48 -27.44
N PHE A 954 -21.71 56.22 -26.14
CA PHE A 954 -21.31 54.90 -25.63
C PHE A 954 -22.36 53.82 -25.92
N ASN A 955 -23.64 54.10 -25.69
CA ASN A 955 -24.72 53.16 -25.97
C ASN A 955 -24.82 52.82 -27.47
N ASP A 956 -24.70 53.81 -28.36
CA ASP A 956 -24.73 53.60 -29.82
C ASP A 956 -23.51 52.81 -30.33
N TYR A 957 -22.34 53.04 -29.73
CA TYR A 957 -21.14 52.24 -29.99
C TYR A 957 -21.35 50.76 -29.61
N VAL A 958 -21.90 50.49 -28.42
CA VAL A 958 -22.21 49.13 -27.98
C VAL A 958 -23.24 48.46 -28.90
N ASP A 959 -24.33 49.15 -29.24
CA ASP A 959 -25.39 48.65 -30.13
C ASP A 959 -24.81 48.27 -31.51
N LYS A 960 -23.96 49.13 -32.09
CA LYS A 960 -23.25 48.87 -33.35
C LYS A 960 -22.37 47.62 -33.29
N MET A 961 -21.66 47.38 -32.19
CA MET A 961 -20.77 46.22 -32.07
C MET A 961 -21.53 44.91 -31.79
N VAL A 962 -22.55 44.95 -30.91
CA VAL A 962 -23.27 43.74 -30.46
C VAL A 962 -24.38 43.32 -31.44
N HIS A 963 -25.05 44.28 -32.08
CA HIS A 963 -26.19 44.02 -32.97
C HIS A 963 -25.92 44.32 -34.46
N GLY A 964 -24.87 45.08 -34.78
CA GLY A 964 -24.49 45.42 -36.15
C GLY A 964 -25.15 46.68 -36.68
N LEU A 965 -25.24 46.82 -38.02
CA LEU A 965 -25.81 48.01 -38.66
C LEU A 965 -27.26 47.77 -39.13
N SER A 966 -28.13 48.74 -38.83
CA SER A 966 -29.56 48.72 -39.15
C SER A 966 -29.85 48.57 -40.65
N GLY A 967 -30.04 47.32 -41.10
CA GLY A 967 -30.33 46.96 -42.49
C GLY A 967 -29.43 45.85 -43.05
N GLU A 968 -28.39 45.42 -42.33
CA GLU A 968 -27.57 44.26 -42.69
C GLU A 968 -28.23 42.95 -42.21
N SER A 969 -28.06 41.85 -42.95
CA SER A 969 -28.67 40.54 -42.65
C SER A 969 -27.92 39.72 -41.60
N SER A 970 -26.82 40.24 -41.08
CA SER A 970 -25.87 39.58 -40.17
C SER A 970 -25.06 40.66 -39.46
N ASN A 971 -24.82 40.54 -38.15
CA ASN A 971 -23.97 41.51 -37.44
C ASN A 971 -22.53 41.41 -37.95
N ARG A 972 -22.08 42.48 -38.61
CA ARG A 972 -20.74 42.64 -39.17
C ARG A 972 -19.63 42.52 -38.13
N TYR A 973 -19.80 43.09 -36.94
CA TYR A 973 -18.80 43.17 -35.87
C TYR A 973 -18.95 42.03 -34.83
N SER A 974 -19.69 40.97 -35.16
CA SER A 974 -19.96 39.84 -34.24
C SER A 974 -18.70 39.07 -33.81
N ASN A 975 -17.61 39.24 -34.52
CA ASN A 975 -16.26 38.74 -34.23
C ASN A 975 -15.47 39.60 -33.22
N VAL A 976 -15.95 40.79 -32.82
CA VAL A 976 -15.21 41.76 -31.96
C VAL A 976 -15.33 41.43 -30.46
N ALA A 977 -16.39 40.72 -30.06
CA ALA A 977 -16.66 40.37 -28.67
C ALA A 977 -15.50 39.60 -28.00
N ARG A 978 -15.23 39.82 -26.70
CA ARG A 978 -14.05 39.27 -26.01
C ARG A 978 -14.02 37.73 -26.07
N SER A 979 -15.18 37.10 -25.92
CA SER A 979 -15.36 35.64 -26.02
C SER A 979 -15.04 35.05 -27.39
N ILE A 980 -14.98 35.86 -28.46
CA ILE A 980 -14.73 35.42 -29.84
C ILE A 980 -13.36 35.89 -30.34
N ALA A 981 -12.98 37.15 -30.05
CA ALA A 981 -11.68 37.70 -30.43
C ALA A 981 -10.53 37.17 -29.57
N GLY A 982 -10.76 36.84 -28.30
CA GLY A 982 -9.77 36.30 -27.36
C GLY A 982 -8.65 37.27 -26.91
N SER A 983 -8.44 38.39 -27.62
CA SER A 983 -7.56 39.49 -27.19
C SER A 983 -7.99 40.84 -27.76
N TYR A 984 -7.62 41.94 -27.09
CA TYR A 984 -7.86 43.29 -27.60
C TYR A 984 -7.16 43.52 -28.96
N ALA A 985 -5.98 42.94 -29.17
CA ALA A 985 -5.24 43.06 -30.44
C ALA A 985 -5.97 42.38 -31.60
N GLN A 986 -6.55 41.18 -31.38
CA GLN A 986 -7.38 40.52 -32.38
C GLN A 986 -8.69 41.27 -32.61
N ALA A 987 -9.31 41.82 -31.56
CA ALA A 987 -10.50 42.66 -31.69
C ALA A 987 -10.22 43.91 -32.56
N ALA A 988 -9.06 44.56 -32.38
CA ALA A 988 -8.63 45.69 -33.20
C ALA A 988 -8.44 45.31 -34.68
N ILE A 989 -7.87 44.12 -34.95
CA ILE A 989 -7.73 43.58 -36.32
C ILE A 989 -9.12 43.34 -36.94
N ASN A 990 -10.03 42.73 -36.19
CA ASN A 990 -11.40 42.46 -36.64
C ASN A 990 -12.13 43.77 -37.00
N ILE A 991 -12.14 44.75 -36.09
CA ILE A 991 -12.72 46.10 -36.30
C ILE A 991 -12.21 46.77 -37.60
N GLN A 992 -10.93 46.58 -37.95
CA GLN A 992 -10.38 47.10 -39.21
C GLN A 992 -10.87 46.29 -40.42
N GLN A 993 -10.88 44.96 -40.35
CA GLN A 993 -11.35 44.09 -41.45
C GLN A 993 -12.84 44.29 -41.75
N ASP A 994 -13.64 44.57 -40.72
CA ASP A 994 -15.08 44.88 -40.83
C ASP A 994 -15.35 46.33 -41.29
N GLY A 995 -14.30 47.10 -41.59
CA GLY A 995 -14.38 48.41 -42.22
C GLY A 995 -14.96 49.49 -41.32
N TYR A 996 -14.55 49.54 -40.04
CA TYR A 996 -14.90 50.66 -39.15
C TYR A 996 -14.27 51.97 -39.63
N ALA A 997 -13.02 51.90 -40.12
CA ALA A 997 -12.24 52.99 -40.71
C ALA A 997 -11.52 52.50 -41.98
N THR A 998 -11.14 53.43 -42.86
CA THR A 998 -10.40 53.11 -44.11
C THR A 998 -8.87 53.14 -43.96
N ASP A 999 -8.34 53.66 -42.85
CA ASP A 999 -6.89 53.68 -42.59
C ASP A 999 -6.32 52.25 -42.52
N PRO A 1000 -5.35 51.88 -43.39
CA PRO A 1000 -4.74 50.54 -43.38
C PRO A 1000 -3.95 50.21 -42.10
N SER A 1001 -3.72 51.19 -41.23
CA SER A 1001 -2.96 51.09 -39.97
C SER A 1001 -3.86 51.05 -38.72
N TYR A 1002 -5.18 51.15 -38.86
CA TYR A 1002 -6.11 51.44 -37.77
C TYR A 1002 -5.99 50.50 -36.56
N SER A 1003 -5.91 49.18 -36.81
CA SER A 1003 -5.73 48.16 -35.77
C SER A 1003 -4.44 48.36 -34.96
N HIS A 1004 -3.34 48.73 -35.62
CA HIS A 1004 -2.06 49.02 -34.97
C HIS A 1004 -2.13 50.32 -34.15
N LEU A 1005 -2.84 51.34 -34.62
CA LEU A 1005 -3.06 52.58 -33.86
C LEU A 1005 -3.83 52.31 -32.56
N LEU A 1006 -4.86 51.45 -32.59
CA LEU A 1006 -5.61 51.07 -31.39
C LEU A 1006 -4.74 50.29 -30.38
N VAL A 1007 -4.02 49.27 -30.83
CA VAL A 1007 -3.08 48.52 -29.96
C VAL A 1007 -2.04 49.46 -29.36
N SER A 1008 -1.48 50.36 -30.15
CA SER A 1008 -0.51 51.37 -29.69
C SER A 1008 -1.09 52.29 -28.62
N VAL A 1009 -2.34 52.78 -28.76
CA VAL A 1009 -3.00 53.60 -27.73
C VAL A 1009 -3.27 52.80 -26.45
N ILE A 1010 -3.67 51.53 -26.57
CA ILE A 1010 -3.89 50.65 -25.42
C ILE A 1010 -2.59 50.45 -24.63
N GLU A 1011 -1.50 50.14 -25.31
CA GLU A 1011 -0.20 49.86 -24.68
C GLU A 1011 0.46 51.12 -24.11
N ASN A 1012 0.47 52.24 -24.83
CA ASN A 1012 1.09 53.49 -24.38
C ASN A 1012 0.46 54.06 -23.10
N TYR A 1013 -0.85 53.89 -22.91
CA TYR A 1013 -1.57 54.37 -21.72
C TYR A 1013 -1.95 53.23 -20.75
N ASN A 1014 -1.48 52.01 -21.02
CA ASN A 1014 -1.71 50.80 -20.23
C ASN A 1014 -3.21 50.53 -19.97
N LEU A 1015 -4.06 50.74 -20.98
CA LEU A 1015 -5.52 50.64 -20.88
C LEU A 1015 -6.00 49.18 -20.74
N ASN A 1016 -5.18 48.21 -21.15
CA ASN A 1016 -5.44 46.77 -21.04
C ASN A 1016 -5.66 46.30 -19.58
N VAL A 1017 -5.23 47.06 -18.57
CA VAL A 1017 -5.54 46.74 -17.15
C VAL A 1017 -7.04 46.85 -16.84
N LEU A 1018 -7.80 47.57 -17.68
CA LEU A 1018 -9.24 47.77 -17.52
C LEU A 1018 -10.07 46.59 -18.03
N ASP A 1019 -9.48 45.73 -18.86
CA ASP A 1019 -10.12 44.53 -19.42
C ASP A 1019 -10.09 43.32 -18.47
N ALA A 1020 -9.37 43.42 -17.35
CA ALA A 1020 -8.98 42.30 -16.49
C ALA A 1020 -10.09 41.76 -15.55
N ASN A 1021 -11.37 41.90 -15.94
CA ASN A 1021 -12.55 41.32 -15.29
C ASN A 1021 -13.61 40.90 -16.32
#